data_AF-A1WM62-F1
#
_entry.id   AF-A1WM62-F1
#
_cell.length_a   1.000
_cell.length_b   1.000
_cell.length_c   1.000
_cell.angle_alpha   90.00
_cell.angle_beta   90.00
_cell.angle_gamma   90.00
#
_symmetry.space_group_name_H-M   'P 1'
#
loop_
_entity.id
_entity.type
_entity.pdbx_description
1 polymer ?
#
loop_
_entity_poly.entity_id
_entity_poly.type
_entity_poly.pdbx_seq_one_letter_code
_entity_poly.pdbx_strand_id
1 'polypeptide(L)'
;MLRSSIAFIVRRKFLVIAAITLLTIFFGTQVRNLKIVIDPNTMLPKSHLNVVGTNIAESLFGSKHVVVIGVSAADGGSALRPEVLSVVARMSTQMADIPGVKRHTLMSVSADKAKSISGSETEMRVEPMLDSPINAAAAAQLGKHIADNPIYQGTLVSTDGTVASISFAIKSGQSGFREIMDKVQAVVEKESSSTITINSSGAPVFFAAVERFAQRMAFLFPIALLLIGLIHFEAFRTVQGLILPLVTALLAVIWGLGIMGAAKVPMDAFNATTPILILAVAAGHAVQILKRYYEEYDRTTLANPDDAPAVANEKAIIESLTKVAPVMLTAGFVAALGFFSLITFDVATIRTFGIFTGVGILSALLIELTFIPALRSYLPAPPKAKQVSAQESRRLWDRLSDAVATTVLARRKTIVMAFLLIGAISSGGLLFINQENSTKSYFGKNLPVRQQDRFLNNKMAGTNTLYVVFQGDRPDRMKEPAVLKVIEEAQRYIETLPDVGKTVSIVDLIKQMNRSMNAGAAQFNVLPASQDMVSQYLLLYSMSGQPTDFDSYIDYEYRNANLIVWMKNDSSKYAASIVTSIRDHLQTRLPKGISVQIGGSVPQSSALSETLVHGKILNISQMIFVVFVAGIVIFRSLLAGIYLIVPLLVTVLVNFGVMGVTGIPLNTPNSVASAMAIGIGADYAIYILYRMREELQRLGDFDLALRETLRTAGKAVVYVATAIAGGYSVLMLSFNFYVHIWFGILIVMSMVVSALSALILVPALLKAFPPNFLSRGVRRPLSPALASTAVVLLALGVVMSHQSAQAQELKADEIMERNYQATRVDNSLSEATFRLISSSGQERVRKTFGATKLQLDGVGNRRVIRFLSPSDVRNTTTLLVENAANEDEIWVYLPALKKPRRLAGNNKKSSFVGTDLSYGDLVGHKPQNWTHKFVRQEKLATFTTYVVESVPKSPDIAVDSGYSKRVSWIDKDSFVAIKVDFYDPAGTLLKTADSSELKQVDIKNRKWQPMLVQVKNHQTNGSTIVKMEKFDANTKVSDEYFSVRYLEKEK
;
A
#
# COMPACT_ATOMS: atom_id res chain seq x y z
N MET A 1 -16.02 25.97 -41.12
CA MET A 1 -15.44 25.03 -40.14
C MET A 1 -16.51 24.46 -39.22
N LEU A 2 -16.86 25.04 -38.05
CA LEU A 2 -17.87 24.45 -37.14
C LEU A 2 -19.20 24.05 -37.85
N ARG A 3 -19.91 25.00 -38.48
CA ARG A 3 -21.16 24.74 -39.21
C ARG A 3 -21.03 23.67 -40.30
N SER A 4 -19.90 23.64 -41.01
CA SER A 4 -19.62 22.65 -42.06
C SER A 4 -19.26 21.27 -41.51
N SER A 5 -18.61 21.20 -40.34
CA SER A 5 -18.35 19.94 -39.63
C SER A 5 -19.64 19.34 -39.04
N ILE A 6 -20.52 20.17 -38.48
CA ILE A 6 -21.84 19.73 -37.99
C ILE A 6 -22.71 19.23 -39.16
N ALA A 7 -22.75 19.97 -40.28
CA ALA A 7 -23.46 19.52 -41.48
C ALA A 7 -22.87 18.20 -42.05
N PHE A 8 -21.55 17.99 -41.98
CA PHE A 8 -20.93 16.71 -42.35
C PHE A 8 -21.36 15.56 -41.42
N ILE A 9 -21.36 15.79 -40.10
CA ILE A 9 -21.82 14.81 -39.09
C ILE A 9 -23.27 14.38 -39.37
N VAL A 10 -24.16 15.34 -39.65
CA VAL A 10 -25.56 15.05 -39.94
C VAL A 10 -25.74 14.32 -41.28
N ARG A 11 -25.00 14.71 -42.33
CA ARG A 11 -24.99 14.01 -43.64
C ARG A 11 -24.40 12.59 -43.57
N ARG A 12 -23.46 12.34 -42.66
CA ARG A 12 -22.80 11.03 -42.46
C ARG A 12 -23.23 10.33 -41.16
N LYS A 13 -24.42 10.65 -40.65
CA LYS A 13 -24.97 10.20 -39.36
C LYS A 13 -24.81 8.71 -39.05
N PHE A 14 -25.01 7.82 -40.03
CA PHE A 14 -24.79 6.37 -39.86
C PHE A 14 -23.34 6.02 -39.50
N LEU A 15 -22.36 6.58 -40.22
CA LEU A 15 -20.93 6.32 -39.97
C LEU A 15 -20.49 6.85 -38.59
N VAL A 16 -21.04 8.00 -38.17
CA VAL A 16 -20.77 8.58 -36.85
C VAL A 16 -21.33 7.69 -35.74
N ILE A 17 -22.58 7.25 -35.85
CA ILE A 17 -23.19 6.33 -34.88
C ILE A 17 -22.42 5.01 -34.83
N ALA A 18 -22.06 4.44 -35.99
CA ALA A 18 -21.29 3.20 -36.07
C ALA A 18 -19.90 3.34 -35.42
N ALA A 19 -19.16 4.41 -35.69
CA ALA A 19 -17.85 4.68 -35.10
C ALA A 19 -17.92 4.85 -33.58
N ILE A 20 -18.87 5.66 -33.07
CA ILE A 20 -19.10 5.83 -31.63
C ILE A 20 -19.50 4.49 -30.98
N THR A 21 -20.30 3.67 -31.65
CA THR A 21 -20.72 2.35 -31.15
C THR A 21 -19.53 1.39 -31.06
N LEU A 22 -18.70 1.31 -32.11
CA LEU A 22 -17.49 0.46 -32.12
C LEU A 22 -16.48 0.87 -31.05
N LEU A 23 -16.23 2.17 -30.87
CA LEU A 23 -15.36 2.69 -29.81
C LEU A 23 -15.93 2.41 -28.41
N THR A 24 -17.26 2.51 -28.25
CA THR A 24 -17.94 2.16 -26.99
C THR A 24 -17.83 0.67 -26.69
N ILE A 25 -17.97 -0.21 -27.69
CA ILE A 25 -17.76 -1.66 -27.53
C ILE A 25 -16.31 -1.93 -27.11
N PHE A 26 -15.34 -1.33 -27.81
CA PHE A 26 -13.92 -1.45 -27.46
C PHE A 26 -13.64 -1.04 -26.01
N PHE A 27 -13.98 0.19 -25.61
CA PHE A 27 -13.79 0.66 -24.23
C PHE A 27 -14.60 -0.16 -23.21
N GLY A 28 -15.81 -0.61 -23.57
CA GLY A 28 -16.64 -1.50 -22.76
C GLY A 28 -16.01 -2.87 -22.49
N THR A 29 -15.18 -3.42 -23.40
CA THR A 29 -14.38 -4.62 -23.08
C THR A 29 -13.32 -4.32 -22.01
N GLN A 30 -12.71 -3.13 -22.05
CA GLN A 30 -11.63 -2.72 -21.15
C GLN A 30 -12.11 -2.39 -19.73
N VAL A 31 -13.39 -1.99 -19.55
CA VAL A 31 -14.02 -1.85 -18.23
C VAL A 31 -13.90 -3.12 -17.39
N ARG A 32 -13.86 -4.32 -18.02
CA ARG A 32 -13.67 -5.61 -17.31
C ARG A 32 -12.31 -5.76 -16.64
N ASN A 33 -11.32 -4.94 -17.00
CA ASN A 33 -9.98 -4.95 -16.40
C ASN A 33 -9.89 -4.10 -15.11
N LEU A 34 -10.92 -3.30 -14.81
CA LEU A 34 -10.96 -2.50 -13.58
C LEU A 34 -11.12 -3.39 -12.34
N LYS A 35 -10.34 -3.08 -11.30
CA LYS A 35 -10.44 -3.66 -9.97
C LYS A 35 -10.60 -2.54 -8.94
N ILE A 36 -11.48 -2.71 -7.96
CA ILE A 36 -11.55 -1.84 -6.79
C ILE A 36 -10.56 -2.36 -5.75
N VAL A 37 -9.45 -1.64 -5.56
CA VAL A 37 -8.31 -1.98 -4.70
C VAL A 37 -7.77 -0.69 -4.10
N ILE A 38 -7.52 -0.67 -2.79
CA ILE A 38 -6.80 0.42 -2.12
C ILE A 38 -5.35 0.00 -1.96
N ASP A 39 -4.44 0.77 -2.56
CA ASP A 39 -3.04 0.75 -2.19
C ASP A 39 -2.73 1.98 -1.32
N PRO A 40 -2.53 1.83 0.01
CA PRO A 40 -2.08 2.94 0.85
C PRO A 40 -0.80 3.59 0.34
N ASN A 41 0.03 2.87 -0.42
CA ASN A 41 1.25 3.41 -0.99
C ASN A 41 1.00 4.40 -2.15
N THR A 42 -0.12 4.35 -2.88
CA THR A 42 -0.50 5.38 -3.87
C THR A 42 -1.19 6.59 -3.23
N MET A 43 -1.74 6.42 -2.03
CA MET A 43 -2.30 7.50 -1.22
C MET A 43 -1.25 8.40 -0.57
N LEU A 44 0.00 7.93 -0.39
CA LEU A 44 1.05 8.62 0.38
C LEU A 44 1.99 9.47 -0.48
N PRO A 45 2.42 10.66 -0.01
CA PRO A 45 3.41 11.50 -0.69
C PRO A 45 4.78 10.82 -0.67
N LYS A 46 5.30 10.43 -1.84
CA LYS A 46 6.52 9.62 -1.95
C LYS A 46 7.79 10.36 -1.54
N SER A 47 7.77 11.68 -1.71
CA SER A 47 8.87 12.59 -1.41
C SER A 47 9.11 12.84 0.09
N HIS A 48 8.09 12.61 0.93
CA HIS A 48 8.08 13.08 2.31
C HIS A 48 8.92 12.20 3.26
N LEU A 49 9.75 12.81 4.11
CA LEU A 49 10.68 12.10 5.02
C LEU A 49 10.00 11.01 5.87
N ASN A 50 8.86 11.30 6.50
CA ASN A 50 8.12 10.30 7.29
C ASN A 50 7.66 9.07 6.46
N VAL A 51 7.41 9.24 5.16
CA VAL A 51 7.03 8.16 4.24
C VAL A 51 8.28 7.36 3.83
N VAL A 52 9.40 8.04 3.58
CA VAL A 52 10.72 7.42 3.35
C VAL A 52 11.14 6.57 4.56
N GLY A 53 11.06 7.11 5.78
CA GLY A 53 11.36 6.38 7.02
C GLY A 53 10.48 5.16 7.23
N THR A 54 9.20 5.21 6.84
CA THR A 54 8.31 4.03 6.90
C THR A 54 8.69 2.96 5.87
N ASN A 55 9.16 3.36 4.68
CA ASN A 55 9.60 2.42 3.66
C ASN A 55 10.95 1.79 4.02
N ILE A 56 11.86 2.53 4.68
CA ILE A 56 13.09 2.01 5.27
C ILE A 56 12.76 0.98 6.38
N ALA A 57 11.82 1.31 7.28
CA ALA A 57 11.35 0.39 8.31
C ALA A 57 10.73 -0.90 7.73
N GLU A 58 10.01 -0.80 6.61
CA GLU A 58 9.51 -1.96 5.89
C GLU A 58 10.61 -2.79 5.23
N SER A 59 11.59 -2.16 4.57
CA SER A 59 12.64 -2.88 3.85
C SER A 59 13.65 -3.57 4.76
N LEU A 60 13.92 -3.00 5.93
CA LEU A 60 14.88 -3.55 6.89
C LEU A 60 14.24 -4.54 7.88
N PHE A 61 13.06 -4.22 8.42
CA PHE A 61 12.47 -4.93 9.56
C PHE A 61 11.06 -5.50 9.26
N GLY A 62 10.65 -5.55 7.98
CA GLY A 62 9.34 -6.03 7.54
C GLY A 62 8.12 -5.21 8.02
N SER A 63 8.35 -4.17 8.83
CA SER A 63 7.40 -3.62 9.80
C SER A 63 6.47 -2.58 9.19
N LYS A 64 5.36 -3.02 8.58
CA LYS A 64 4.32 -2.16 8.00
C LYS A 64 3.02 -2.93 7.84
N HIS A 65 1.88 -2.22 7.83
CA HIS A 65 0.55 -2.83 7.66
C HIS A 65 0.29 -3.96 8.69
N VAL A 66 0.49 -3.63 9.96
CA VAL A 66 0.25 -4.54 11.10
C VAL A 66 -1.25 -4.69 11.38
N VAL A 67 -1.70 -5.93 11.49
CA VAL A 67 -2.99 -6.35 12.08
C VAL A 67 -2.76 -6.65 13.56
N VAL A 68 -3.72 -6.29 14.41
CA VAL A 68 -3.77 -6.65 15.83
C VAL A 68 -5.11 -7.33 16.10
N ILE A 69 -5.06 -8.57 16.58
CA ILE A 69 -6.22 -9.35 17.00
C ILE A 69 -6.09 -9.60 18.51
N GLY A 70 -7.16 -9.37 19.27
CA GLY A 70 -7.23 -9.71 20.68
C GLY A 70 -8.31 -10.75 20.93
N VAL A 71 -7.96 -11.82 21.65
CA VAL A 71 -8.83 -12.91 22.08
C VAL A 71 -9.02 -12.79 23.60
N SER A 72 -10.27 -12.82 24.05
CA SER A 72 -10.65 -12.73 25.46
C SER A 72 -11.80 -13.67 25.78
N ALA A 73 -11.90 -14.13 27.02
CA ALA A 73 -13.06 -14.88 27.46
C ALA A 73 -14.31 -13.97 27.49
N ALA A 74 -15.47 -14.50 27.10
CA ALA A 74 -16.71 -13.74 26.95
C ALA A 74 -17.32 -13.26 28.29
N ASP A 75 -16.94 -13.89 29.41
CA ASP A 75 -17.24 -13.45 30.77
C ASP A 75 -16.31 -12.33 31.28
N GLY A 76 -15.33 -11.90 30.48
CA GLY A 76 -14.30 -10.94 30.87
C GLY A 76 -13.18 -11.53 31.75
N GLY A 77 -13.14 -12.85 31.92
CA GLY A 77 -12.12 -13.55 32.70
C GLY A 77 -10.73 -13.55 32.05
N SER A 78 -9.75 -14.18 32.73
CA SER A 78 -8.36 -14.18 32.26
C SER A 78 -8.18 -14.89 30.92
N ALA A 79 -7.40 -14.27 30.02
CA ALA A 79 -6.97 -14.84 28.77
C ALA A 79 -5.88 -15.93 28.91
N LEU A 80 -5.36 -16.15 30.12
CA LEU A 80 -4.44 -17.26 30.42
C LEU A 80 -5.19 -18.60 30.61
N ARG A 81 -6.53 -18.63 30.53
CA ARG A 81 -7.30 -19.89 30.54
C ARG A 81 -6.85 -20.81 29.38
N PRO A 82 -6.63 -22.12 29.60
CA PRO A 82 -6.20 -23.05 28.54
C PRO A 82 -7.11 -23.06 27.30
N GLU A 83 -8.41 -22.81 27.44
CA GLU A 83 -9.36 -22.63 26.34
C GLU A 83 -8.98 -21.46 25.42
N VAL A 84 -8.76 -20.27 26.01
CA VAL A 84 -8.36 -19.04 25.30
C VAL A 84 -6.99 -19.22 24.66
N LEU A 85 -6.02 -19.77 25.40
CA LEU A 85 -4.67 -20.05 24.88
C LEU A 85 -4.70 -21.05 23.71
N SER A 86 -5.59 -22.05 23.75
CA SER A 86 -5.77 -23.02 22.66
C SER A 86 -6.37 -22.38 21.40
N VAL A 87 -7.32 -21.45 21.55
CA VAL A 87 -7.81 -20.62 20.43
C VAL A 87 -6.66 -19.78 19.86
N VAL A 88 -5.91 -19.08 20.71
CA VAL A 88 -4.78 -18.24 20.30
C VAL A 88 -3.71 -19.04 19.56
N ALA A 89 -3.41 -20.27 20.00
CA ALA A 89 -2.51 -21.19 19.29
C ALA A 89 -3.04 -21.60 17.91
N ARG A 90 -4.28 -22.13 17.82
CA ARG A 90 -4.87 -22.53 16.54
C ARG A 90 -4.99 -21.37 15.56
N MET A 91 -5.35 -20.18 16.04
CA MET A 91 -5.41 -18.97 15.23
C MET A 91 -4.01 -18.54 14.77
N SER A 92 -2.99 -18.58 15.63
CA SER A 92 -1.63 -18.14 15.26
C SER A 92 -1.08 -18.97 14.09
N THR A 93 -1.28 -20.29 14.11
CA THR A 93 -0.93 -21.16 12.96
C THR A 93 -1.78 -20.84 11.74
N GLN A 94 -3.11 -20.80 11.88
CA GLN A 94 -4.02 -20.52 10.74
C GLN A 94 -3.76 -19.16 10.09
N MET A 95 -3.34 -18.14 10.84
CA MET A 95 -2.96 -16.83 10.31
C MET A 95 -1.59 -16.84 9.63
N ALA A 96 -0.62 -17.61 10.14
CA ALA A 96 0.72 -17.74 9.56
C ALA A 96 0.70 -18.28 8.12
N ASP A 97 -0.28 -19.14 7.82
CA ASP A 97 -0.43 -19.82 6.54
C ASP A 97 -1.28 -19.02 5.50
N ILE A 98 -1.87 -17.87 5.88
CA ILE A 98 -2.65 -17.03 4.96
C ILE A 98 -1.72 -16.37 3.92
N PRO A 99 -1.92 -16.61 2.61
CA PRO A 99 -1.10 -15.98 1.57
C PRO A 99 -1.17 -14.45 1.63
N GLY A 100 -0.03 -13.81 1.94
CA GLY A 100 0.10 -12.37 2.13
C GLY A 100 0.49 -11.97 3.55
N VAL A 101 0.35 -12.83 4.56
CA VAL A 101 0.88 -12.60 5.91
C VAL A 101 2.40 -12.76 5.91
N LYS A 102 3.13 -11.81 6.52
CA LYS A 102 4.59 -11.89 6.69
C LYS A 102 4.88 -12.78 7.92
N ARG A 103 4.97 -14.11 7.74
CA ARG A 103 5.14 -15.08 8.85
C ARG A 103 6.24 -14.71 9.86
N HIS A 104 7.38 -14.17 9.41
CA HIS A 104 8.47 -13.69 10.28
C HIS A 104 8.14 -12.47 11.17
N THR A 105 6.95 -11.87 11.03
CA THR A 105 6.44 -10.78 11.87
C THR A 105 5.31 -11.21 12.81
N LEU A 106 4.89 -12.48 12.76
CA LEU A 106 3.79 -12.94 13.60
C LEU A 106 4.24 -13.06 15.05
N MET A 107 3.51 -12.39 15.93
CA MET A 107 3.82 -12.24 17.34
C MET A 107 2.57 -12.55 18.18
N SER A 108 2.66 -13.58 19.02
CA SER A 108 1.60 -14.17 19.85
C SER A 108 2.26 -14.97 20.97
N VAL A 109 1.57 -15.23 22.10
CA VAL A 109 2.09 -16.10 23.18
C VAL A 109 2.45 -17.51 22.71
N SER A 110 1.85 -17.96 21.60
CA SER A 110 2.08 -19.27 20.97
C SER A 110 2.95 -19.21 19.70
N ALA A 111 3.53 -18.05 19.37
CA ALA A 111 4.36 -17.90 18.17
C ALA A 111 5.82 -18.30 18.44
N ASP A 112 6.51 -18.82 17.41
CA ASP A 112 7.92 -19.20 17.49
C ASP A 112 8.82 -18.07 18.05
N LYS A 113 8.54 -16.81 17.68
CA LYS A 113 9.28 -15.62 18.12
C LYS A 113 9.00 -15.16 19.56
N ALA A 114 7.99 -15.70 20.23
CA ALA A 114 7.77 -15.42 21.64
C ALA A 114 8.60 -16.39 22.48
N LYS A 115 9.68 -15.89 23.07
CA LYS A 115 10.60 -16.67 23.92
C LYS A 115 10.65 -16.11 25.33
N SER A 116 10.73 -16.99 26.32
CA SER A 116 11.19 -16.64 27.66
C SER A 116 12.73 -16.67 27.66
N ILE A 117 13.38 -15.60 28.13
CA ILE A 117 14.83 -15.59 28.35
C ILE A 117 15.05 -15.81 29.85
N SER A 118 15.32 -17.07 30.21
CA SER A 118 15.61 -17.54 31.58
C SER A 118 17.10 -17.91 31.70
N GLY A 119 17.64 -18.09 32.92
CA GLY A 119 19.07 -18.37 33.05
C GLY A 119 19.65 -18.36 34.45
N SER A 120 20.95 -18.62 34.50
CA SER A 120 21.83 -18.60 35.67
C SER A 120 23.19 -18.01 35.28
N GLU A 121 24.10 -17.86 36.26
CA GLU A 121 25.48 -17.39 36.03
C GLU A 121 26.28 -18.22 34.99
N THR A 122 25.81 -19.41 34.61
CA THR A 122 26.56 -20.35 33.75
C THR A 122 25.85 -20.76 32.46
N GLU A 123 24.59 -20.37 32.27
CA GLU A 123 23.70 -20.82 31.20
C GLU A 123 22.57 -19.80 30.91
N MET A 124 22.38 -19.46 29.63
CA MET A 124 21.19 -18.75 29.14
C MET A 124 20.27 -19.77 28.44
N ARG A 125 19.02 -19.86 28.91
CA ARG A 125 17.97 -20.67 28.29
C ARG A 125 17.01 -19.76 27.52
N VAL A 126 16.60 -20.24 26.35
CA VAL A 126 15.69 -19.54 25.44
C VAL A 126 14.54 -20.49 25.15
N GLU A 127 13.51 -20.40 25.98
CA GLU A 127 12.39 -21.35 26.03
C GLU A 127 11.16 -20.77 25.31
N PRO A 128 10.25 -21.57 24.76
CA PRO A 128 8.98 -21.06 24.24
C PRO A 128 8.20 -20.25 25.29
N MET A 129 7.50 -19.19 24.89
CA MET A 129 6.68 -18.40 25.80
C MET A 129 5.51 -19.21 26.39
N LEU A 130 4.91 -20.10 25.60
CA LEU A 130 3.85 -21.03 25.99
C LEU A 130 4.25 -22.48 25.65
N ASP A 131 4.16 -23.35 26.64
CA ASP A 131 4.44 -24.78 26.51
C ASP A 131 3.30 -25.58 25.85
N SER A 132 3.66 -26.74 25.30
CA SER A 132 2.73 -27.70 24.69
C SER A 132 2.83 -29.07 25.36
N PRO A 133 1.72 -29.76 25.68
CA PRO A 133 0.33 -29.39 25.40
C PRO A 133 -0.21 -28.29 26.33
N ILE A 134 -1.06 -27.43 25.78
CA ILE A 134 -1.68 -26.30 26.51
C ILE A 134 -2.62 -26.83 27.59
N ASN A 135 -2.22 -26.69 28.85
CA ASN A 135 -2.95 -27.15 30.03
C ASN A 135 -2.82 -26.13 31.19
N ALA A 136 -3.39 -26.43 32.36
CA ALA A 136 -3.37 -25.51 33.50
C ALA A 136 -1.95 -25.21 34.05
N ALA A 137 -1.01 -26.13 33.94
CA ALA A 137 0.39 -25.90 34.32
C ALA A 137 1.10 -25.00 33.29
N ALA A 138 0.94 -25.26 31.99
CA ALA A 138 1.45 -24.40 30.91
C ALA A 138 0.90 -22.96 31.00
N ALA A 139 -0.38 -22.81 31.37
CA ALA A 139 -1.00 -21.51 31.64
C ALA A 139 -0.36 -20.78 32.84
N ALA A 140 -0.11 -21.49 33.94
CA ALA A 140 0.57 -20.92 35.12
C ALA A 140 2.04 -20.58 34.84
N GLN A 141 2.72 -21.38 34.01
CA GLN A 141 4.09 -21.14 33.57
C GLN A 141 4.20 -19.95 32.61
N LEU A 142 3.29 -19.83 31.63
CA LEU A 142 3.15 -18.62 30.80
C LEU A 142 2.96 -17.36 31.66
N GLY A 143 2.17 -17.44 32.74
CA GLY A 143 2.02 -16.35 33.71
C GLY A 143 3.33 -15.90 34.34
N LYS A 144 4.22 -16.85 34.68
CA LYS A 144 5.59 -16.55 35.15
C LYS A 144 6.46 -15.98 34.03
N HIS A 145 6.48 -16.61 32.86
CA HIS A 145 7.26 -16.15 31.70
C HIS A 145 6.95 -14.68 31.34
N ILE A 146 5.68 -14.27 31.39
CA ILE A 146 5.26 -12.87 31.14
C ILE A 146 5.75 -11.93 32.25
N ALA A 147 5.67 -12.34 33.52
CA ALA A 147 6.14 -11.53 34.65
C ALA A 147 7.67 -11.36 34.66
N ASP A 148 8.41 -12.42 34.34
CA ASP A 148 9.86 -12.41 34.26
C ASP A 148 10.40 -11.68 33.02
N ASN A 149 9.61 -11.57 31.95
CA ASN A 149 9.95 -10.87 30.71
C ASN A 149 8.96 -9.69 30.44
N PRO A 150 9.03 -8.56 31.17
CA PRO A 150 8.08 -7.44 31.07
C PRO A 150 7.92 -6.82 29.68
N ILE A 151 8.86 -7.07 28.76
CA ILE A 151 8.80 -6.68 27.33
C ILE A 151 7.49 -7.15 26.65
N TYR A 152 6.89 -8.25 27.10
CA TYR A 152 5.67 -8.82 26.52
C TYR A 152 4.35 -8.39 27.19
N GLN A 153 4.39 -7.77 28.37
CA GLN A 153 3.19 -7.25 29.03
C GLN A 153 2.63 -6.03 28.29
N GLY A 154 1.32 -5.99 28.04
CA GLY A 154 0.64 -4.98 27.22
C GLY A 154 0.74 -5.21 25.70
N THR A 155 1.58 -6.14 25.23
CA THR A 155 1.78 -6.44 23.79
C THR A 155 1.37 -7.87 23.40
N LEU A 156 1.78 -8.89 24.16
CA LEU A 156 1.28 -10.27 24.00
C LEU A 156 0.02 -10.54 24.82
N VAL A 157 -0.04 -10.00 26.04
CA VAL A 157 -1.20 -10.11 26.94
C VAL A 157 -1.44 -8.74 27.57
N SER A 158 -2.70 -8.33 27.73
CA SER A 158 -3.06 -7.05 28.37
C SER A 158 -2.49 -6.94 29.79
N THR A 159 -2.27 -5.72 30.27
CA THR A 159 -1.68 -5.48 31.62
C THR A 159 -2.53 -6.09 32.75
N ASP A 160 -3.84 -6.25 32.53
CA ASP A 160 -4.79 -6.88 33.45
C ASP A 160 -5.02 -8.39 33.21
N GLY A 161 -4.31 -9.02 32.25
CA GLY A 161 -4.43 -10.45 31.97
C GLY A 161 -5.75 -10.89 31.32
N THR A 162 -6.60 -9.96 30.86
CA THR A 162 -7.94 -10.27 30.29
C THR A 162 -7.98 -10.46 28.77
N VAL A 163 -6.94 -10.06 28.03
CA VAL A 163 -6.84 -10.20 26.57
C VAL A 163 -5.48 -10.77 26.17
N ALA A 164 -5.45 -11.81 25.35
CA ALA A 164 -4.24 -12.31 24.68
C ALA A 164 -4.25 -11.89 23.21
N SER A 165 -3.09 -11.54 22.65
CA SER A 165 -2.97 -10.90 21.35
C SER A 165 -2.22 -11.74 20.32
N ILE A 166 -2.67 -11.65 19.07
CA ILE A 166 -1.99 -12.10 17.87
C ILE A 166 -1.80 -10.86 16.99
N SER A 167 -0.56 -10.54 16.63
CA SER A 167 -0.26 -9.45 15.69
C SER A 167 0.66 -9.91 14.58
N PHE A 168 0.50 -9.34 13.39
CA PHE A 168 1.32 -9.68 12.21
C PHE A 168 1.26 -8.58 11.16
N ALA A 169 2.35 -8.37 10.42
CA ALA A 169 2.35 -7.53 9.23
C ALA A 169 1.82 -8.31 8.01
N ILE A 170 1.12 -7.61 7.11
CA ILE A 170 0.73 -8.16 5.81
C ILE A 170 1.39 -7.41 4.65
N LYS A 171 1.62 -8.12 3.54
CA LYS A 171 2.04 -7.54 2.27
C LYS A 171 0.83 -7.37 1.35
N SER A 172 0.53 -6.15 0.94
CA SER A 172 -0.51 -5.85 -0.03
C SER A 172 -0.19 -6.48 -1.39
N GLY A 173 -1.04 -7.40 -1.85
CA GLY A 173 -0.99 -7.97 -3.20
C GLY A 173 -1.82 -7.17 -4.21
N GLN A 174 -1.81 -7.61 -5.48
CA GLN A 174 -2.62 -6.98 -6.55
C GLN A 174 -4.15 -7.09 -6.34
N SER A 175 -4.60 -7.86 -5.34
CA SER A 175 -6.01 -8.03 -4.96
C SER A 175 -6.50 -7.03 -3.90
N GLY A 176 -5.64 -6.18 -3.36
CA GLY A 176 -5.97 -5.25 -2.26
C GLY A 176 -6.00 -5.90 -0.89
N PHE A 177 -6.56 -5.16 0.08
CA PHE A 177 -6.55 -5.55 1.50
C PHE A 177 -7.69 -6.50 1.86
N ARG A 178 -8.85 -6.36 1.21
CA ARG A 178 -10.05 -7.16 1.47
C ARG A 178 -9.83 -8.65 1.25
N GLU A 179 -9.12 -9.09 0.21
CA GLU A 179 -8.96 -10.54 -0.04
C GLU A 179 -8.16 -11.26 1.07
N ILE A 180 -7.20 -10.57 1.70
CA ILE A 180 -6.46 -11.10 2.85
C ILE A 180 -7.34 -10.99 4.10
N MET A 181 -8.00 -9.85 4.32
CA MET A 181 -8.82 -9.64 5.51
C MET A 181 -10.09 -10.49 5.55
N ASP A 182 -10.68 -10.86 4.41
CA ASP A 182 -11.82 -11.79 4.36
C ASP A 182 -11.39 -13.20 4.83
N LYS A 183 -10.14 -13.62 4.54
CA LYS A 183 -9.57 -14.90 5.04
C LYS A 183 -9.26 -14.83 6.55
N VAL A 184 -8.69 -13.72 7.01
CA VAL A 184 -8.49 -13.44 8.45
C VAL A 184 -9.84 -13.47 9.18
N GLN A 185 -10.86 -12.82 8.62
CA GLN A 185 -12.21 -12.77 9.18
C GLN A 185 -12.87 -14.15 9.23
N ALA A 186 -12.67 -15.01 8.22
CA ALA A 186 -13.18 -16.38 8.24
C ALA A 186 -12.56 -17.23 9.37
N VAL A 187 -11.27 -17.03 9.69
CA VAL A 187 -10.63 -17.68 10.87
C VAL A 187 -11.16 -17.10 12.19
N VAL A 188 -11.37 -15.78 12.25
CA VAL A 188 -11.99 -15.10 13.42
C VAL A 188 -13.41 -15.62 13.67
N GLU A 189 -14.24 -15.75 12.64
CA GLU A 189 -15.62 -16.24 12.75
C GLU A 189 -15.67 -17.73 13.12
N LYS A 190 -14.76 -18.55 12.59
CA LYS A 190 -14.64 -19.99 12.89
C LYS A 190 -14.26 -20.27 14.36
N GLU A 191 -13.37 -19.46 14.95
CA GLU A 191 -12.83 -19.68 16.30
C GLU A 191 -13.54 -18.83 17.38
N SER A 192 -14.53 -18.00 17.00
CA SER A 192 -15.42 -17.29 17.93
C SER A 192 -16.50 -18.21 18.50
N SER A 193 -16.89 -18.01 19.76
CA SER A 193 -17.90 -18.85 20.43
C SER A 193 -18.73 -18.04 21.44
N SER A 194 -19.67 -18.69 22.13
CA SER A 194 -20.34 -18.12 23.31
C SER A 194 -19.41 -17.92 24.52
N THR A 195 -18.24 -18.57 24.54
CA THR A 195 -17.23 -18.49 25.60
C THR A 195 -16.03 -17.61 25.22
N ILE A 196 -15.82 -17.33 23.92
CA ILE A 196 -14.62 -16.65 23.39
C ILE A 196 -15.04 -15.49 22.49
N THR A 197 -14.63 -14.28 22.90
CA THR A 197 -14.81 -13.04 22.12
C THR A 197 -13.51 -12.67 21.42
N ILE A 198 -13.58 -12.37 20.11
CA ILE A 198 -12.43 -12.01 19.28
C ILE A 198 -12.65 -10.61 18.69
N ASN A 199 -11.64 -9.75 18.82
CA ASN A 199 -11.64 -8.36 18.33
C ASN A 199 -10.48 -8.16 17.36
N SER A 200 -10.68 -7.38 16.29
CA SER A 200 -9.65 -7.07 15.29
C SER A 200 -9.47 -5.57 15.08
N SER A 201 -8.23 -5.14 14.85
CA SER A 201 -7.88 -3.78 14.42
C SER A 201 -6.49 -3.76 13.77
N GLY A 202 -5.93 -2.56 13.58
CA GLY A 202 -4.76 -2.28 12.76
C GLY A 202 -5.18 -1.67 11.42
N ALA A 203 -4.27 -0.91 10.80
CA ALA A 203 -4.53 -0.21 9.54
C ALA A 203 -5.13 -1.10 8.41
N PRO A 204 -4.70 -2.37 8.22
CA PRO A 204 -5.30 -3.27 7.22
C PRO A 204 -6.80 -3.49 7.36
N VAL A 205 -7.30 -3.60 8.59
CA VAL A 205 -8.74 -3.83 8.86
C VAL A 205 -9.56 -2.63 8.41
N PHE A 206 -9.04 -1.42 8.67
CA PHE A 206 -9.64 -0.19 8.16
C PHE A 206 -9.54 -0.09 6.63
N PHE A 207 -8.41 -0.41 5.99
CA PHE A 207 -8.30 -0.38 4.53
C PHE A 207 -9.26 -1.36 3.83
N ALA A 208 -9.36 -2.61 4.32
CA ALA A 208 -10.32 -3.59 3.83
C ALA A 208 -11.78 -3.14 4.05
N ALA A 209 -12.08 -2.46 5.16
CA ALA A 209 -13.38 -1.83 5.36
C ALA A 209 -13.64 -0.73 4.33
N VAL A 210 -12.67 0.15 4.05
CA VAL A 210 -12.83 1.21 3.03
C VAL A 210 -13.07 0.59 1.63
N GLU A 211 -12.36 -0.48 1.25
CA GLU A 211 -12.62 -1.23 0.02
C GLU A 211 -14.07 -1.79 -0.02
N ARG A 212 -14.53 -2.44 1.06
CA ARG A 212 -15.87 -3.03 1.16
C ARG A 212 -16.99 -1.99 1.15
N PHE A 213 -16.77 -0.78 1.67
CA PHE A 213 -17.72 0.31 1.57
C PHE A 213 -17.70 1.00 0.18
N ALA A 214 -16.56 1.06 -0.50
CA ALA A 214 -16.46 1.57 -1.88
C ALA A 214 -17.24 0.70 -2.88
N GLN A 215 -17.28 -0.63 -2.68
CA GLN A 215 -18.08 -1.55 -3.50
C GLN A 215 -19.59 -1.20 -3.55
N ARG A 216 -20.12 -0.44 -2.58
CA ARG A 216 -21.51 0.07 -2.62
C ARG A 216 -21.78 0.94 -3.86
N MET A 217 -20.75 1.47 -4.53
CA MET A 217 -20.90 2.24 -5.78
C MET A 217 -21.72 1.51 -6.85
N ALA A 218 -21.61 0.17 -6.93
CA ALA A 218 -22.38 -0.64 -7.86
C ALA A 218 -23.91 -0.56 -7.64
N PHE A 219 -24.35 -0.28 -6.41
CA PHE A 219 -25.76 -0.07 -6.04
C PHE A 219 -26.15 1.42 -6.12
N LEU A 220 -25.23 2.33 -5.79
CA LEU A 220 -25.49 3.78 -5.80
C LEU A 220 -25.56 4.36 -7.22
N PHE A 221 -24.76 3.86 -8.17
CA PHE A 221 -24.73 4.38 -9.54
C PHE A 221 -26.07 4.22 -10.28
N PRO A 222 -26.78 3.07 -10.24
CA PRO A 222 -28.15 2.96 -10.78
C PRO A 222 -29.16 3.93 -10.15
N ILE A 223 -29.04 4.22 -8.85
CA ILE A 223 -29.92 5.17 -8.15
C ILE A 223 -29.62 6.60 -8.61
N ALA A 224 -28.35 6.96 -8.78
CA ALA A 224 -27.95 8.24 -9.35
C ALA A 224 -28.44 8.40 -10.79
N LEU A 225 -28.33 7.36 -11.63
CA LEU A 225 -28.87 7.32 -12.99
C LEU A 225 -30.39 7.54 -13.02
N LEU A 226 -31.14 6.87 -12.14
CA LEU A 226 -32.58 7.04 -12.01
C LEU A 226 -32.94 8.47 -11.57
N LEU A 227 -32.28 9.01 -10.54
CA LEU A 227 -32.56 10.34 -10.02
C LEU A 227 -32.22 11.46 -11.01
N ILE A 228 -31.06 11.36 -11.68
CA ILE A 228 -30.69 12.24 -12.79
C ILE A 228 -31.75 12.13 -13.89
N GLY A 229 -32.17 10.91 -14.25
CA GLY A 229 -33.23 10.68 -15.23
C GLY A 229 -34.56 11.33 -14.87
N LEU A 230 -35.03 11.22 -13.62
CA LEU A 230 -36.26 11.88 -13.16
C LEU A 230 -36.18 13.41 -13.27
N ILE A 231 -35.02 14.00 -12.97
CA ILE A 231 -34.77 15.45 -13.13
C ILE A 231 -34.80 15.85 -14.62
N HIS A 232 -34.25 15.03 -15.52
CA HIS A 232 -34.28 15.26 -16.96
C HIS A 232 -35.70 15.08 -17.55
N PHE A 233 -36.46 14.11 -17.03
CA PHE A 233 -37.85 13.91 -17.39
C PHE A 233 -38.71 15.12 -16.99
N GLU A 234 -38.49 15.72 -15.81
CA GLU A 234 -39.20 16.96 -15.46
C GLU A 234 -38.72 18.18 -16.29
N ALA A 235 -37.44 18.20 -16.69
CA ALA A 235 -36.88 19.27 -17.52
C ALA A 235 -37.47 19.34 -18.93
N PHE A 236 -37.79 18.19 -19.54
CA PHE A 236 -38.25 18.09 -20.94
C PHE A 236 -39.65 17.48 -21.13
N ARG A 237 -40.16 16.72 -20.17
CA ARG A 237 -41.40 15.92 -20.22
C ARG A 237 -41.62 15.14 -21.52
N THR A 238 -40.53 14.62 -22.10
CA THR A 238 -40.54 13.79 -23.29
C THR A 238 -39.58 12.61 -23.15
N VAL A 239 -39.93 11.48 -23.76
CA VAL A 239 -39.06 10.28 -23.81
C VAL A 239 -37.74 10.59 -24.53
N GLN A 240 -37.75 11.42 -25.58
CA GLN A 240 -36.52 11.85 -26.24
C GLN A 240 -35.62 12.70 -25.33
N GLY A 241 -36.18 13.68 -24.61
CA GLY A 241 -35.44 14.53 -23.67
C GLY A 241 -34.93 13.81 -22.42
N LEU A 242 -35.55 12.69 -22.05
CA LEU A 242 -35.04 11.76 -21.05
C LEU A 242 -33.89 10.91 -21.59
N ILE A 243 -34.09 10.22 -22.72
CA ILE A 243 -33.17 9.17 -23.16
C ILE A 243 -31.88 9.73 -23.78
N LEU A 244 -31.92 10.81 -24.57
CA LEU A 244 -30.72 11.34 -25.25
C LEU A 244 -29.60 11.71 -24.27
N PRO A 245 -29.85 12.55 -23.24
CA PRO A 245 -28.83 12.94 -22.27
C PRO A 245 -28.27 11.76 -21.46
N LEU A 246 -29.14 10.82 -21.05
CA LEU A 246 -28.72 9.65 -20.28
C LEU A 246 -27.86 8.69 -21.12
N VAL A 247 -28.22 8.45 -22.39
CA VAL A 247 -27.42 7.60 -23.29
C VAL A 247 -26.05 8.24 -23.53
N THR A 248 -25.97 9.52 -23.89
CA THR A 248 -24.66 10.17 -24.11
C THR A 248 -23.78 10.19 -22.87
N ALA A 249 -24.38 10.40 -21.70
CA ALA A 249 -23.66 10.37 -20.44
C ALA A 249 -23.18 8.96 -20.05
N LEU A 250 -23.98 7.92 -20.30
CA LEU A 250 -23.56 6.52 -20.13
C LEU A 250 -22.42 6.13 -21.09
N LEU A 251 -22.47 6.57 -22.35
CA LEU A 251 -21.35 6.39 -23.29
C LEU A 251 -20.08 7.06 -22.77
N ALA A 252 -20.16 8.28 -22.25
CA ALA A 252 -19.02 8.99 -21.66
C ALA A 252 -18.44 8.28 -20.43
N VAL A 253 -19.29 7.71 -19.56
CA VAL A 253 -18.86 6.86 -18.42
C VAL A 253 -18.13 5.61 -18.93
N ILE A 254 -18.66 4.92 -19.94
CA ILE A 254 -18.02 3.73 -20.54
C ILE A 254 -16.65 4.08 -21.12
N TRP A 255 -16.50 5.24 -21.77
CA TRP A 255 -15.22 5.67 -22.34
C TRP A 255 -14.21 6.03 -21.24
N GLY A 256 -14.58 6.87 -20.27
CA GLY A 256 -13.70 7.25 -19.16
C GLY A 256 -13.21 6.06 -18.34
N LEU A 257 -14.11 5.13 -17.99
CA LEU A 257 -13.78 3.90 -17.28
C LEU A 257 -13.04 2.89 -18.15
N GLY A 258 -13.38 2.77 -19.44
CA GLY A 258 -12.69 1.87 -20.35
C GLY A 258 -11.24 2.29 -20.63
N ILE A 259 -10.97 3.60 -20.71
CA ILE A 259 -9.60 4.14 -20.80
C ILE A 259 -8.83 3.86 -19.50
N MET A 260 -9.46 4.01 -18.33
CA MET A 260 -8.86 3.65 -17.04
C MET A 260 -8.53 2.14 -16.93
N GLY A 261 -9.42 1.27 -17.41
CA GLY A 261 -9.23 -0.18 -17.45
C GLY A 261 -8.16 -0.62 -18.46
N ALA A 262 -8.09 0.05 -19.62
CA ALA A 262 -7.03 -0.17 -20.61
C ALA A 262 -5.64 0.21 -20.06
N ALA A 263 -5.57 1.33 -19.32
CA ALA A 263 -4.37 1.76 -18.59
C ALA A 263 -4.04 0.89 -17.35
N LYS A 264 -4.90 -0.09 -17.01
CA LYS A 264 -4.78 -0.99 -15.84
C LYS A 264 -4.66 -0.25 -14.49
N VAL A 265 -5.19 0.97 -14.40
CA VAL A 265 -5.19 1.74 -13.14
C VAL A 265 -6.32 1.23 -12.24
N PRO A 266 -6.04 0.83 -10.99
CA PRO A 266 -7.08 0.38 -10.08
C PRO A 266 -8.00 1.53 -9.65
N MET A 267 -9.25 1.20 -9.41
CA MET A 267 -10.18 2.10 -8.73
C MET A 267 -9.94 2.03 -7.22
N ASP A 268 -9.92 3.17 -6.55
CA ASP A 268 -9.84 3.28 -5.08
C ASP A 268 -11.13 3.93 -4.55
N ALA A 269 -11.28 4.02 -3.23
CA ALA A 269 -12.51 4.55 -2.62
C ALA A 269 -12.78 6.05 -2.83
N PHE A 270 -11.82 6.79 -3.40
CA PHE A 270 -11.96 8.22 -3.70
C PHE A 270 -12.33 8.39 -5.17
N ASN A 271 -11.58 7.73 -6.07
CA ASN A 271 -11.87 7.73 -7.49
C ASN A 271 -13.09 6.84 -7.86
N ALA A 272 -13.58 5.99 -6.96
CA ALA A 272 -14.83 5.25 -7.14
C ALA A 272 -16.06 6.13 -7.42
N THR A 273 -16.05 7.42 -7.04
CA THR A 273 -17.16 8.35 -7.32
C THR A 273 -17.19 8.86 -8.78
N THR A 274 -16.11 8.67 -9.54
CA THR A 274 -15.95 9.14 -10.94
C THR A 274 -17.07 8.76 -11.92
N PRO A 275 -17.71 7.55 -11.84
CA PRO A 275 -18.82 7.22 -12.74
C PRO A 275 -20.02 8.17 -12.57
N ILE A 276 -20.39 8.50 -11.33
CA ILE A 276 -21.49 9.42 -11.02
C ILE A 276 -21.13 10.84 -11.48
N LEU A 277 -19.85 11.21 -11.40
CA LEU A 277 -19.32 12.50 -11.85
C LEU A 277 -19.48 12.71 -13.35
N ILE A 278 -18.93 11.80 -14.14
CA ILE A 278 -18.99 11.86 -15.61
C ILE A 278 -20.45 11.79 -16.06
N LEU A 279 -21.26 10.91 -15.45
CA LEU A 279 -22.69 10.79 -15.72
C LEU A 279 -23.43 12.12 -15.53
N ALA A 280 -23.22 12.80 -14.40
CA ALA A 280 -23.98 13.99 -14.07
C ALA A 280 -23.55 15.24 -14.86
N VAL A 281 -22.24 15.40 -15.12
CA VAL A 281 -21.71 16.51 -15.93
C VAL A 281 -22.13 16.37 -17.40
N ALA A 282 -21.96 15.17 -17.98
CA ALA A 282 -22.32 14.91 -19.38
C ALA A 282 -23.83 15.03 -19.63
N ALA A 283 -24.67 14.49 -18.73
CA ALA A 283 -26.11 14.67 -18.81
C ALA A 283 -26.49 16.17 -18.74
N GLY A 284 -25.79 16.93 -17.88
CA GLY A 284 -25.90 18.38 -17.78
C GLY A 284 -25.59 19.15 -19.08
N HIS A 285 -24.46 18.88 -19.73
CA HIS A 285 -24.14 19.51 -21.03
C HIS A 285 -25.15 19.11 -22.12
N ALA A 286 -25.56 17.83 -22.16
CA ALA A 286 -26.59 17.36 -23.09
C ALA A 286 -27.95 18.07 -22.87
N VAL A 287 -28.33 18.43 -21.64
CA VAL A 287 -29.51 19.29 -21.37
C VAL A 287 -29.34 20.67 -22.01
N GLN A 288 -28.18 21.30 -21.89
CA GLN A 288 -27.93 22.64 -22.43
C GLN A 288 -27.97 22.64 -23.96
N ILE A 289 -27.34 21.65 -24.59
CA ILE A 289 -27.39 21.43 -26.06
C ILE A 289 -28.83 21.17 -26.52
N LEU A 290 -29.54 20.25 -25.86
CA LEU A 290 -30.89 19.86 -26.30
C LEU A 290 -31.92 20.98 -26.09
N LYS A 291 -31.78 21.81 -25.04
CA LYS A 291 -32.59 23.03 -24.88
C LYS A 291 -32.37 24.04 -25.99
N ARG A 292 -31.11 24.29 -26.40
CA ARG A 292 -30.81 25.18 -27.53
C ARG A 292 -31.37 24.63 -28.84
N TYR A 293 -31.38 23.30 -29.02
CA TYR A 293 -32.03 22.65 -30.15
C TYR A 293 -33.54 22.94 -30.19
N TYR A 294 -34.27 22.78 -29.08
CA TYR A 294 -35.71 23.11 -29.05
C TYR A 294 -35.95 24.59 -29.35
N GLU A 295 -35.19 25.50 -28.72
CA GLU A 295 -35.31 26.95 -28.94
C GLU A 295 -35.09 27.37 -30.40
N GLU A 296 -34.08 26.82 -31.08
CA GLU A 296 -33.82 27.12 -32.49
C GLU A 296 -34.74 26.34 -33.44
N TYR A 297 -35.31 25.20 -33.02
CA TYR A 297 -36.35 24.49 -33.78
C TYR A 297 -37.66 25.28 -33.81
N ASP A 298 -38.09 25.82 -32.66
CA ASP A 298 -39.28 26.68 -32.58
C ASP A 298 -39.07 27.94 -33.43
N ARG A 299 -37.92 28.61 -33.30
CA ARG A 299 -37.55 29.76 -34.15
C ARG A 299 -37.53 29.42 -35.64
N THR A 300 -36.94 28.29 -36.03
CA THR A 300 -36.87 27.86 -37.44
C THR A 300 -38.26 27.57 -38.01
N THR A 301 -39.11 26.91 -37.22
CA THR A 301 -40.47 26.51 -37.63
C THR A 301 -41.44 27.69 -37.67
N LEU A 302 -41.25 28.70 -36.83
CA LEU A 302 -41.98 29.97 -36.91
C LEU A 302 -41.54 30.83 -38.10
N ALA A 303 -40.25 30.84 -38.43
CA ALA A 303 -39.71 31.61 -39.55
C ALA A 303 -39.93 30.95 -40.92
N ASN A 304 -40.12 29.63 -40.97
CA ASN A 304 -40.35 28.85 -42.19
C ASN A 304 -41.48 27.83 -41.94
N PRO A 305 -42.76 28.25 -41.91
CA PRO A 305 -43.88 27.36 -41.55
C PRO A 305 -43.99 26.12 -42.46
N ASP A 306 -43.71 26.32 -43.75
CA ASP A 306 -43.84 25.35 -44.84
C ASP A 306 -42.66 24.37 -44.95
N ASP A 307 -41.59 24.55 -44.17
CA ASP A 307 -40.50 23.56 -44.10
C ASP A 307 -41.07 22.20 -43.67
N ALA A 308 -40.76 21.17 -44.48
CA ALA A 308 -41.00 19.79 -44.10
C ALA A 308 -40.34 19.49 -42.74
N PRO A 309 -40.99 18.77 -41.80
CA PRO A 309 -40.47 18.64 -40.43
C PRO A 309 -39.05 18.07 -40.32
N ALA A 310 -38.62 17.24 -41.28
CA ALA A 310 -37.25 16.75 -41.37
C ALA A 310 -36.23 17.85 -41.72
N VAL A 311 -36.59 18.77 -42.61
CA VAL A 311 -35.75 19.90 -43.03
C VAL A 311 -35.66 20.96 -41.91
N ALA A 312 -36.78 21.27 -41.25
CA ALA A 312 -36.80 22.13 -40.07
C ALA A 312 -35.93 21.54 -38.94
N ASN A 313 -36.02 20.22 -38.71
CA ASN A 313 -35.16 19.50 -37.75
C ASN A 313 -33.66 19.60 -38.14
N GLU A 314 -33.31 19.38 -39.40
CA GLU A 314 -31.90 19.45 -39.85
C GLU A 314 -31.32 20.87 -39.70
N LYS A 315 -32.06 21.90 -40.14
CA LYS A 315 -31.72 23.32 -39.96
C LYS A 315 -31.51 23.64 -38.47
N ALA A 316 -32.42 23.22 -37.60
CA ALA A 316 -32.35 23.47 -36.16
C ALA A 316 -31.16 22.78 -35.47
N ILE A 317 -30.84 21.53 -35.84
CA ILE A 317 -29.65 20.81 -35.35
C ILE A 317 -28.38 21.57 -35.72
N ILE A 318 -28.23 21.94 -36.99
CA ILE A 318 -27.03 22.62 -37.49
C ILE A 318 -26.86 24.00 -36.83
N GLU A 319 -27.95 24.76 -36.69
CA GLU A 319 -27.91 26.12 -36.17
C GLU A 319 -27.68 26.17 -34.65
N SER A 320 -28.41 25.36 -33.88
CA SER A 320 -28.24 25.29 -32.41
C SER A 320 -26.84 24.87 -32.00
N LEU A 321 -26.28 23.83 -32.61
CA LEU A 321 -24.90 23.40 -32.35
C LEU A 321 -23.86 24.42 -32.87
N THR A 322 -24.13 25.15 -33.96
CA THR A 322 -23.21 26.22 -34.40
C THR A 322 -23.14 27.36 -33.39
N LYS A 323 -24.24 27.68 -32.71
CA LYS A 323 -24.30 28.68 -31.63
C LYS A 323 -23.71 28.19 -30.30
N VAL A 324 -23.96 26.93 -29.92
CA VAL A 324 -23.61 26.39 -28.58
C VAL A 324 -22.31 25.61 -28.50
N ALA A 325 -21.81 25.01 -29.60
CA ALA A 325 -20.51 24.32 -29.58
C ALA A 325 -19.34 25.18 -29.07
N PRO A 326 -19.22 26.50 -29.39
CA PRO A 326 -18.13 27.33 -28.84
C PRO A 326 -18.16 27.44 -27.31
N VAL A 327 -19.34 27.55 -26.70
CA VAL A 327 -19.47 27.67 -25.24
C VAL A 327 -19.33 26.30 -24.56
N MET A 328 -19.85 25.21 -25.15
CA MET A 328 -19.67 23.86 -24.60
C MET A 328 -18.22 23.38 -24.68
N LEU A 329 -17.57 23.54 -25.83
CA LEU A 329 -16.15 23.21 -25.99
C LEU A 329 -15.29 23.94 -24.97
N THR A 330 -15.59 25.22 -24.67
CA THR A 330 -14.76 25.96 -23.72
C THR A 330 -15.10 25.65 -22.26
N ALA A 331 -16.39 25.50 -21.90
CA ALA A 331 -16.80 25.09 -20.56
C ALA A 331 -16.22 23.71 -20.21
N GLY A 332 -16.54 22.67 -20.96
CA GLY A 332 -16.02 21.32 -20.68
C GLY A 332 -14.49 21.19 -20.79
N PHE A 333 -13.80 22.05 -21.57
CA PHE A 333 -12.34 22.10 -21.55
C PHE A 333 -11.79 22.82 -20.30
N VAL A 334 -12.45 23.87 -19.79
CA VAL A 334 -12.13 24.49 -18.50
C VAL A 334 -12.39 23.52 -17.34
N ALA A 335 -13.51 22.79 -17.36
CA ALA A 335 -13.78 21.73 -16.40
C ALA A 335 -12.71 20.63 -16.47
N ALA A 336 -12.38 20.13 -17.66
CA ALA A 336 -11.32 19.13 -17.83
C ALA A 336 -9.94 19.62 -17.36
N LEU A 337 -9.55 20.87 -17.66
CA LEU A 337 -8.35 21.49 -17.10
C LEU A 337 -8.41 21.63 -15.58
N GLY A 338 -9.58 21.91 -15.00
CA GLY A 338 -9.81 21.91 -13.57
C GLY A 338 -9.53 20.55 -12.93
N PHE A 339 -9.93 19.46 -13.58
CA PHE A 339 -9.55 18.11 -13.16
C PHE A 339 -8.08 17.78 -13.42
N PHE A 340 -7.49 18.23 -14.53
CA PHE A 340 -6.06 18.05 -14.78
C PHE A 340 -5.16 18.87 -13.84
N SER A 341 -5.64 19.94 -13.21
CA SER A 341 -4.89 20.66 -12.16
C SER A 341 -4.52 19.74 -10.97
N LEU A 342 -5.34 18.70 -10.71
CA LEU A 342 -5.10 17.69 -9.69
C LEU A 342 -3.85 16.84 -9.94
N ILE A 343 -3.29 16.86 -11.16
CA ILE A 343 -2.03 16.18 -11.51
C ILE A 343 -0.85 16.73 -10.67
N THR A 344 -0.96 17.93 -10.10
CA THR A 344 0.12 18.54 -9.29
C THR A 344 0.12 18.18 -7.80
N PHE A 345 -0.81 17.33 -7.32
CA PHE A 345 -0.71 16.75 -5.97
C PHE A 345 0.30 15.58 -5.95
N ASP A 346 1.16 15.47 -4.92
CA ASP A 346 2.06 14.30 -4.77
C ASP A 346 1.32 13.00 -4.34
N VAL A 347 -0.01 13.03 -4.25
CA VAL A 347 -0.84 11.85 -3.96
C VAL A 347 -1.36 11.25 -5.26
N ALA A 348 -0.95 10.01 -5.59
CA ALA A 348 -1.26 9.40 -6.89
C ALA A 348 -2.77 9.15 -7.09
N THR A 349 -3.52 8.78 -6.03
CA THR A 349 -5.00 8.72 -6.04
C THR A 349 -5.66 10.02 -6.53
N ILE A 350 -5.14 11.18 -6.12
CA ILE A 350 -5.71 12.48 -6.50
C ILE A 350 -5.39 12.78 -7.98
N ARG A 351 -4.17 12.43 -8.42
CA ARG A 351 -3.74 12.54 -9.82
C ARG A 351 -4.55 11.65 -10.75
N THR A 352 -4.76 10.38 -10.43
CA THR A 352 -5.53 9.44 -11.26
C THR A 352 -7.00 9.84 -11.33
N PHE A 353 -7.61 10.24 -10.22
CA PHE A 353 -8.96 10.80 -10.19
C PHE A 353 -9.11 11.99 -11.15
N GLY A 354 -8.17 12.94 -11.12
CA GLY A 354 -8.15 14.09 -12.03
C GLY A 354 -7.99 13.70 -13.49
N ILE A 355 -7.05 12.81 -13.81
CA ILE A 355 -6.81 12.34 -15.19
C ILE A 355 -8.06 11.68 -15.76
N PHE A 356 -8.61 10.66 -15.10
CA PHE A 356 -9.72 9.90 -15.67
C PHE A 356 -11.06 10.66 -15.64
N THR A 357 -11.27 11.58 -14.70
CA THR A 357 -12.41 12.50 -14.75
C THR A 357 -12.28 13.48 -15.90
N GLY A 358 -11.12 14.12 -16.07
CA GLY A 358 -10.88 15.07 -17.16
C GLY A 358 -11.03 14.41 -18.54
N VAL A 359 -10.46 13.21 -18.72
CA VAL A 359 -10.65 12.39 -19.93
C VAL A 359 -12.12 11.99 -20.13
N GLY A 360 -12.85 11.68 -19.05
CA GLY A 360 -14.29 11.43 -19.10
C GLY A 360 -15.11 12.62 -19.59
N ILE A 361 -14.79 13.84 -19.15
CA ILE A 361 -15.45 15.08 -19.58
C ILE A 361 -15.09 15.45 -21.03
N LEU A 362 -13.85 15.22 -21.46
CA LEU A 362 -13.47 15.38 -22.88
C LEU A 362 -14.15 14.34 -23.77
N SER A 363 -14.34 13.11 -23.27
CA SER A 363 -15.12 12.07 -23.95
C SER A 363 -16.59 12.47 -24.06
N ALA A 364 -17.17 13.04 -22.99
CA ALA A 364 -18.52 13.58 -22.98
C ALA A 364 -18.71 14.66 -24.06
N LEU A 365 -17.85 15.70 -24.10
CA LEU A 365 -17.89 16.73 -25.14
C LEU A 365 -17.81 16.15 -26.56
N LEU A 366 -16.93 15.18 -26.79
CA LEU A 366 -16.77 14.55 -28.10
C LEU A 366 -18.03 13.77 -28.51
N ILE A 367 -18.61 13.01 -27.59
CA ILE A 367 -19.85 12.25 -27.80
C ILE A 367 -21.03 13.20 -27.99
N GLU A 368 -21.17 14.23 -27.17
CA GLU A 368 -22.27 15.21 -27.25
C GLU A 368 -22.27 15.96 -28.59
N LEU A 369 -21.12 16.45 -29.04
CA LEU A 369 -21.00 17.24 -30.27
C LEU A 369 -21.04 16.40 -31.56
N THR A 370 -21.05 15.07 -31.47
CA THR A 370 -21.10 14.16 -32.63
C THR A 370 -22.31 13.21 -32.63
N PHE A 371 -22.59 12.55 -31.51
CA PHE A 371 -23.65 11.56 -31.36
C PHE A 371 -25.03 12.20 -31.18
N ILE A 372 -25.16 13.32 -30.43
CA ILE A 372 -26.45 14.04 -30.32
C ILE A 372 -26.95 14.50 -31.71
N PRO A 373 -26.19 15.25 -32.53
CA PRO A 373 -26.66 15.62 -33.87
C PRO A 373 -26.97 14.42 -34.76
N ALA A 374 -26.11 13.40 -34.76
CA ALA A 374 -26.33 12.21 -35.57
C ALA A 374 -27.63 11.47 -35.19
N LEU A 375 -27.84 11.20 -33.89
CA LEU A 375 -29.03 10.52 -33.39
C LEU A 375 -30.30 11.38 -33.49
N ARG A 376 -30.22 12.68 -33.18
CA ARG A 376 -31.37 13.61 -33.29
C ARG A 376 -31.85 13.77 -34.73
N SER A 377 -30.97 13.57 -35.72
CA SER A 377 -31.32 13.55 -37.15
C SER A 377 -31.90 12.22 -37.66
N TYR A 378 -32.02 11.20 -36.80
CA TYR A 378 -32.85 9.99 -37.03
C TYR A 378 -34.17 10.03 -36.27
N LEU A 379 -34.18 10.62 -35.07
CA LEU A 379 -35.41 10.75 -34.27
C LEU A 379 -36.44 11.69 -34.95
N PRO A 380 -37.75 11.39 -34.85
CA PRO A 380 -38.78 12.25 -35.42
C PRO A 380 -38.72 13.65 -34.82
N ALA A 381 -39.13 14.65 -35.60
CA ALA A 381 -39.22 16.04 -35.16
C ALA A 381 -40.20 16.19 -33.99
N PRO A 382 -40.02 17.19 -33.09
CA PRO A 382 -40.98 17.48 -32.04
C PRO A 382 -42.37 17.81 -32.63
N PRO A 383 -43.48 17.35 -32.03
CA PRO A 383 -44.82 17.65 -32.52
C PRO A 383 -45.06 19.17 -32.64
N LYS A 384 -45.37 19.69 -33.84
CA LYS A 384 -45.63 21.12 -34.06
C LYS A 384 -46.73 21.62 -33.11
N ALA A 385 -46.52 22.82 -32.55
CA ALA A 385 -47.45 23.62 -31.72
C ALA A 385 -47.96 23.03 -30.39
N LYS A 386 -48.42 21.77 -30.29
CA LYS A 386 -49.13 21.28 -29.08
C LYS A 386 -48.28 21.16 -27.81
N GLN A 387 -46.95 21.26 -27.89
CA GLN A 387 -46.08 21.35 -26.71
C GLN A 387 -45.78 22.80 -26.27
N VAL A 388 -46.09 23.80 -27.11
CA VAL A 388 -45.87 25.22 -26.79
C VAL A 388 -46.74 25.64 -25.61
N SER A 389 -48.05 25.41 -25.64
CA SER A 389 -48.95 25.71 -24.50
C SER A 389 -48.60 24.91 -23.24
N ALA A 390 -48.05 23.70 -23.38
CA ALA A 390 -47.54 22.93 -22.25
C ALA A 390 -46.29 23.59 -21.63
N GLN A 391 -45.39 24.19 -22.42
CA GLN A 391 -44.22 24.92 -21.96
C GLN A 391 -44.52 26.36 -21.50
N GLU A 392 -45.55 27.01 -22.06
CA GLU A 392 -45.99 28.38 -21.71
C GLU A 392 -46.89 28.45 -20.48
N SER A 393 -47.50 27.33 -20.06
CA SER A 393 -48.14 27.25 -18.74
C SER A 393 -47.14 27.70 -17.67
N ARG A 394 -47.45 28.78 -16.92
CA ARG A 394 -46.51 29.49 -16.04
C ARG A 394 -45.97 28.59 -14.91
N ARG A 395 -44.93 27.79 -15.18
CA ARG A 395 -44.39 26.74 -14.29
C ARG A 395 -43.61 27.35 -13.12
N LEU A 396 -43.33 26.51 -12.13
CA LEU A 396 -42.48 26.82 -10.97
C LEU A 396 -41.16 27.49 -11.40
N TRP A 397 -40.49 26.91 -12.40
CA TRP A 397 -39.20 27.39 -12.91
C TRP A 397 -39.28 28.70 -13.70
N ASP A 398 -40.42 28.98 -14.34
CA ASP A 398 -40.64 30.25 -15.06
C ASP A 398 -40.87 31.38 -14.06
N ARG A 399 -41.73 31.14 -13.07
CA ARG A 399 -41.98 32.06 -11.94
C ARG A 399 -40.69 32.33 -11.17
N LEU A 400 -39.88 31.30 -10.92
CA LEU A 400 -38.58 31.46 -10.25
C LEU A 400 -37.61 32.30 -11.10
N SER A 401 -37.52 32.06 -12.41
CA SER A 401 -36.64 32.83 -13.30
C SER A 401 -37.04 34.31 -13.36
N ASP A 402 -38.33 34.60 -13.44
CA ASP A 402 -38.85 35.97 -13.47
C ASP A 402 -38.73 36.67 -12.10
N ALA A 403 -38.92 35.94 -11.00
CA ALA A 403 -38.68 36.45 -9.64
C ALA A 403 -37.19 36.76 -9.40
N VAL A 404 -36.27 35.91 -9.89
CA VAL A 404 -34.83 36.18 -9.84
C VAL A 404 -34.48 37.39 -10.70
N ALA A 405 -34.94 37.45 -11.96
CA ALA A 405 -34.66 38.56 -12.86
C ALA A 405 -35.16 39.91 -12.32
N THR A 406 -36.40 39.96 -11.82
CA THR A 406 -36.96 41.19 -11.22
C THR A 406 -36.24 41.58 -9.93
N THR A 407 -35.91 40.63 -9.05
CA THR A 407 -35.17 40.88 -7.81
C THR A 407 -33.75 41.36 -8.09
N VAL A 408 -33.06 40.78 -9.07
CA VAL A 408 -31.71 41.21 -9.50
C VAL A 408 -31.74 42.66 -10.01
N LEU A 409 -32.65 42.99 -10.92
CA LEU A 409 -32.75 44.34 -11.48
C LEU A 409 -33.04 45.39 -10.39
N ALA A 410 -34.01 45.11 -9.51
CA ALA A 410 -34.44 46.02 -8.45
C ALA A 410 -33.43 46.14 -7.29
N ARG A 411 -32.87 45.03 -6.81
CA ARG A 411 -32.12 44.96 -5.53
C ARG A 411 -30.62 44.62 -5.68
N ARG A 412 -30.03 44.79 -6.87
CA ARG A 412 -28.61 44.51 -7.17
C ARG A 412 -27.60 44.92 -6.10
N LYS A 413 -27.69 46.13 -5.51
CA LYS A 413 -26.78 46.57 -4.45
C LYS A 413 -26.90 45.70 -3.19
N THR A 414 -28.12 45.40 -2.75
CA THR A 414 -28.41 44.53 -1.60
C THR A 414 -27.91 43.11 -1.84
N ILE A 415 -28.06 42.59 -3.06
CA ILE A 415 -27.54 41.26 -3.46
C ILE A 415 -26.02 41.21 -3.33
N VAL A 416 -25.30 42.19 -3.90
CA VAL A 416 -23.83 42.24 -3.81
C VAL A 416 -23.38 42.34 -2.36
N MET A 417 -24.02 43.19 -1.54
CA MET A 417 -23.72 43.28 -0.10
C MET A 417 -24.01 41.97 0.66
N ALA A 418 -25.09 41.25 0.33
CA ALA A 418 -25.41 39.97 0.95
C ALA A 418 -24.38 38.89 0.61
N PHE A 419 -23.93 38.81 -0.65
CA PHE A 419 -22.86 37.88 -1.04
C PHE A 419 -21.48 38.25 -0.46
N LEU A 420 -21.18 39.55 -0.31
CA LEU A 420 -19.98 40.00 0.41
C LEU A 420 -20.04 39.63 1.90
N LEU A 421 -21.20 39.77 2.55
CA LEU A 421 -21.41 39.35 3.93
C LEU A 421 -21.30 37.82 4.09
N ILE A 422 -21.88 37.03 3.18
CA ILE A 422 -21.69 35.57 3.13
C ILE A 422 -20.20 35.23 2.99
N GLY A 423 -19.47 35.93 2.11
CA GLY A 423 -18.03 35.78 1.94
C GLY A 423 -17.22 36.12 3.20
N ALA A 424 -17.58 37.17 3.93
CA ALA A 424 -16.94 37.57 5.18
C ALA A 424 -17.20 36.57 6.32
N ILE A 425 -18.45 36.14 6.51
CA ILE A 425 -18.83 35.11 7.50
C ILE A 425 -18.12 33.79 7.19
N SER A 426 -18.09 33.39 5.92
CA SER A 426 -17.40 32.16 5.49
C SER A 426 -15.89 32.26 5.65
N SER A 427 -15.31 33.45 5.43
CA SER A 427 -13.88 33.73 5.73
C SER A 427 -13.57 33.57 7.22
N GLY A 428 -14.47 33.99 8.11
CA GLY A 428 -14.35 33.73 9.56
C GLY A 428 -14.35 32.23 9.89
N GLY A 429 -15.15 31.43 9.14
CA GLY A 429 -15.14 29.97 9.23
C GLY A 429 -13.80 29.31 8.92
N LEU A 430 -12.93 29.95 8.12
CA LEU A 430 -11.60 29.43 7.77
C LEU A 430 -10.69 29.26 9.01
N LEU A 431 -10.88 30.09 10.04
CA LEU A 431 -10.12 30.05 11.29
C LEU A 431 -10.36 28.76 12.09
N PHE A 432 -11.46 28.05 11.81
CA PHE A 432 -11.87 26.83 12.52
C PHE A 432 -11.60 25.54 11.71
N ILE A 433 -10.88 25.61 10.57
CA ILE A 433 -10.61 24.44 9.72
C ILE A 433 -9.84 23.36 10.48
N ASN A 434 -10.48 22.20 10.66
CA ASN A 434 -9.88 21.06 11.32
C ASN A 434 -8.98 20.26 10.35
N GLN A 435 -7.67 20.55 10.35
CA GLN A 435 -6.65 19.79 9.60
C GLN A 435 -6.37 18.41 10.26
N GLU A 436 -7.37 17.54 10.26
CA GLU A 436 -7.32 16.21 10.89
C GLU A 436 -7.46 15.12 9.83
N ASN A 437 -6.55 14.15 9.79
CA ASN A 437 -6.55 13.07 8.82
C ASN A 437 -6.28 11.71 9.48
N SER A 438 -7.33 10.91 9.66
CA SER A 438 -7.26 9.55 10.19
C SER A 438 -8.19 8.65 9.37
N THR A 439 -7.72 7.46 8.96
CA THR A 439 -8.57 6.47 8.28
C THR A 439 -9.72 6.00 9.18
N LYS A 440 -9.54 6.03 10.50
CA LYS A 440 -10.59 5.71 11.48
C LYS A 440 -11.69 6.77 11.51
N SER A 441 -11.39 8.02 11.13
CA SER A 441 -12.39 9.11 11.04
C SER A 441 -13.44 8.90 9.95
N TYR A 442 -13.17 8.03 8.95
CA TYR A 442 -14.07 7.74 7.84
C TYR A 442 -15.30 6.91 8.25
N PHE A 443 -15.35 6.41 9.48
CA PHE A 443 -16.33 5.42 9.94
C PHE A 443 -17.13 5.90 11.16
N GLY A 444 -18.45 5.70 11.09
CA GLY A 444 -19.38 5.97 12.19
C GLY A 444 -18.95 5.29 13.50
N LYS A 445 -19.07 6.01 14.62
CA LYS A 445 -18.60 5.59 15.96
C LYS A 445 -19.20 4.26 16.47
N ASN A 446 -20.26 3.78 15.84
CA ASN A 446 -21.03 2.60 16.21
C ASN A 446 -20.79 1.38 15.29
N LEU A 447 -19.92 1.49 14.27
CA LEU A 447 -19.54 0.34 13.44
C LEU A 447 -18.62 -0.63 14.23
N PRO A 448 -18.71 -1.95 14.01
CA PRO A 448 -17.88 -2.93 14.72
C PRO A 448 -16.37 -2.63 14.66
N VAL A 449 -15.84 -2.26 13.49
CA VAL A 449 -14.43 -1.87 13.32
C VAL A 449 -14.00 -0.69 14.22
N ARG A 450 -14.92 0.21 14.59
CA ARG A 450 -14.67 1.33 15.52
C ARG A 450 -14.91 0.96 16.99
N GLN A 451 -15.62 -0.13 17.26
CA GLN A 451 -15.82 -0.69 18.60
C GLN A 451 -14.64 -1.60 18.99
N GLN A 452 -14.29 -2.55 18.13
CA GLN A 452 -13.14 -3.46 18.30
C GLN A 452 -11.82 -2.68 18.44
N ASP A 453 -11.61 -1.63 17.63
CA ASP A 453 -10.45 -0.76 17.74
C ASP A 453 -10.35 -0.02 19.08
N ARG A 454 -11.46 0.45 19.65
CA ARG A 454 -11.45 1.07 20.99
C ARG A 454 -11.20 0.04 22.09
N PHE A 455 -11.81 -1.14 22.00
CA PHE A 455 -11.57 -2.22 22.96
C PHE A 455 -10.08 -2.57 23.02
N LEU A 456 -9.45 -2.78 21.85
CA LEU A 456 -8.03 -3.11 21.76
C LEU A 456 -7.12 -1.95 22.21
N ASN A 457 -7.39 -0.70 21.83
CA ASN A 457 -6.60 0.45 22.32
C ASN A 457 -6.73 0.68 23.83
N ASN A 458 -7.88 0.35 24.43
CA ASN A 458 -8.06 0.47 25.88
C ASN A 458 -7.30 -0.62 26.64
N LYS A 459 -7.29 -1.87 26.15
CA LYS A 459 -6.70 -3.04 26.83
C LYS A 459 -5.22 -3.31 26.51
N MET A 460 -4.74 -2.94 25.32
CA MET A 460 -3.40 -3.23 24.82
C MET A 460 -2.54 -1.95 24.71
N ALA A 461 -1.28 -2.10 24.29
CA ALA A 461 -0.34 -1.00 24.01
C ALA A 461 -0.78 -0.08 22.84
N GLY A 462 -1.63 -0.56 21.92
CA GLY A 462 -2.21 0.26 20.85
C GLY A 462 -2.49 -0.52 19.57
N THR A 463 -3.18 0.10 18.62
CA THR A 463 -3.48 -0.50 17.29
C THR A 463 -2.78 0.20 16.13
N ASN A 464 -2.03 1.28 16.40
CA ASN A 464 -1.22 2.02 15.43
C ASN A 464 0.27 1.90 15.80
N THR A 465 1.17 2.10 14.83
CA THR A 465 2.63 2.08 15.07
C THR A 465 3.33 3.35 14.62
N LEU A 466 4.38 3.70 15.36
CA LEU A 466 5.44 4.63 14.98
C LEU A 466 6.78 3.87 15.11
N TYR A 467 7.71 4.15 14.22
CA TYR A 467 9.04 3.55 14.17
C TYR A 467 10.09 4.65 14.25
N VAL A 468 11.10 4.46 15.10
CA VAL A 468 12.31 5.29 15.11
C VAL A 468 13.46 4.38 14.70
N VAL A 469 13.89 4.52 13.43
CA VAL A 469 14.95 3.73 12.84
C VAL A 469 16.27 4.48 12.98
N PHE A 470 17.18 3.93 13.77
CA PHE A 470 18.56 4.38 13.91
C PHE A 470 19.42 3.70 12.85
N GLN A 471 20.24 4.46 12.13
CA GLN A 471 21.03 3.98 10.99
C GLN A 471 22.51 4.33 11.15
N GLY A 472 23.36 3.30 11.22
CA GLY A 472 24.81 3.43 11.33
C GLY A 472 25.53 3.59 9.99
N ASP A 473 26.68 4.25 10.04
CA ASP A 473 27.65 4.39 8.95
C ASP A 473 28.30 3.05 8.53
N ARG A 474 28.62 2.17 9.49
CA ARG A 474 29.22 0.83 9.29
C ARG A 474 28.44 -0.29 10.01
N PRO A 475 28.75 -1.59 9.75
CA PRO A 475 28.29 -2.70 10.57
C PRO A 475 28.66 -2.58 12.06
N ASP A 476 27.97 -3.37 12.89
CA ASP A 476 28.13 -3.48 14.35
C ASP A 476 27.93 -2.20 15.19
N ARG A 477 27.59 -1.03 14.60
CA ARG A 477 27.32 0.22 15.37
C ARG A 477 26.25 0.02 16.45
N MET A 478 25.23 -0.81 16.19
CA MET A 478 24.12 -1.02 17.13
C MET A 478 24.47 -1.99 18.28
N LYS A 479 25.72 -2.47 18.35
CA LYS A 479 26.27 -3.17 19.53
C LYS A 479 27.06 -2.24 20.46
N GLU A 480 27.35 -1.01 20.04
CA GLU A 480 28.12 -0.04 20.84
C GLU A 480 27.28 0.45 22.04
N PRO A 481 27.73 0.29 23.30
CA PRO A 481 26.96 0.73 24.48
C PRO A 481 26.56 2.20 24.45
N ALA A 482 27.37 3.06 23.83
CA ALA A 482 27.06 4.49 23.63
C ALA A 482 25.86 4.72 22.69
N VAL A 483 25.72 3.89 21.64
CA VAL A 483 24.58 3.96 20.71
C VAL A 483 23.34 3.37 21.36
N LEU A 484 23.47 2.22 22.03
CA LEU A 484 22.39 1.58 22.78
C LEU A 484 21.84 2.48 23.90
N LYS A 485 22.70 3.25 24.58
CA LYS A 485 22.28 4.22 25.60
C LYS A 485 21.44 5.37 25.01
N VAL A 486 21.77 5.85 23.80
CA VAL A 486 20.96 6.88 23.12
C VAL A 486 19.61 6.31 22.66
N ILE A 487 19.56 5.03 22.26
CA ILE A 487 18.28 4.34 22.00
C ILE A 487 17.47 4.22 23.30
N GLU A 488 18.10 3.88 24.43
CA GLU A 488 17.42 3.80 25.74
C GLU A 488 16.90 5.16 26.22
N GLU A 489 17.69 6.23 26.10
CA GLU A 489 17.28 7.59 26.46
C GLU A 489 16.11 8.08 25.61
N ALA A 490 16.15 7.82 24.30
CA ALA A 490 15.06 8.13 23.38
C ALA A 490 13.80 7.32 23.68
N GLN A 491 13.95 6.03 24.00
CA GLN A 491 12.86 5.14 24.39
C GLN A 491 12.15 5.67 25.65
N ARG A 492 12.91 5.90 26.73
CA ARG A 492 12.37 6.45 28.00
C ARG A 492 11.71 7.82 27.81
N TYR A 493 12.27 8.68 26.95
CA TYR A 493 11.64 9.96 26.62
C TYR A 493 10.30 9.78 25.91
N ILE A 494 10.23 8.88 24.91
CA ILE A 494 9.01 8.57 24.17
C ILE A 494 7.93 7.99 25.10
N GLU A 495 8.30 7.16 26.08
CA GLU A 495 7.38 6.64 27.12
C GLU A 495 6.74 7.72 28.00
N THR A 496 7.30 8.95 28.06
CA THR A 496 6.66 10.08 28.77
C THR A 496 5.60 10.82 27.94
N LEU A 497 5.48 10.55 26.64
CA LEU A 497 4.60 11.29 25.75
C LEU A 497 3.16 10.73 25.81
N PRO A 498 2.12 11.58 25.79
CA PRO A 498 0.73 11.12 25.85
C PRO A 498 0.37 10.26 24.63
N ASP A 499 -0.60 9.36 24.78
CA ASP A 499 -1.05 8.36 23.78
C ASP A 499 0.00 7.35 23.25
N VAL A 500 1.24 7.39 23.74
CA VAL A 500 2.18 6.25 23.65
C VAL A 500 1.70 5.20 24.65
N GLY A 501 1.49 3.96 24.20
CA GLY A 501 1.05 2.87 25.07
C GLY A 501 2.14 1.85 25.42
N LYS A 502 3.14 1.66 24.54
CA LYS A 502 4.40 0.96 24.87
C LYS A 502 5.48 1.17 23.81
N THR A 503 6.75 1.21 24.22
CA THR A 503 7.91 1.04 23.35
C THR A 503 8.58 -0.33 23.47
N VAL A 504 9.21 -0.80 22.40
CA VAL A 504 10.06 -2.00 22.38
C VAL A 504 11.25 -1.78 21.44
N SER A 505 12.46 -2.09 21.89
CA SER A 505 13.66 -2.10 21.05
C SER A 505 14.65 -3.22 21.42
N ILE A 506 15.76 -3.31 20.68
CA ILE A 506 16.85 -4.24 20.98
C ILE A 506 17.49 -3.99 22.37
N VAL A 507 17.35 -2.78 22.92
CA VAL A 507 17.83 -2.44 24.28
C VAL A 507 17.16 -3.31 25.35
N ASP A 508 15.85 -3.51 25.25
CA ASP A 508 15.07 -4.29 26.23
C ASP A 508 15.54 -5.75 26.26
N LEU A 509 15.81 -6.31 25.08
CA LEU A 509 16.28 -7.68 24.89
C LEU A 509 17.72 -7.85 25.44
N ILE A 510 18.63 -6.92 25.13
CA ILE A 510 20.01 -6.94 25.64
C ILE A 510 20.04 -6.80 27.17
N LYS A 511 19.16 -5.98 27.76
CA LYS A 511 19.02 -5.83 29.21
C LYS A 511 18.45 -7.08 29.88
N GLN A 512 17.46 -7.73 29.26
CA GLN A 512 16.91 -9.01 29.73
C GLN A 512 17.95 -10.14 29.66
N MET A 513 18.77 -10.19 28.60
CA MET A 513 19.92 -11.11 28.52
C MET A 513 20.93 -10.87 29.65
N ASN A 514 21.27 -9.60 29.92
CA ASN A 514 22.19 -9.24 31.00
C ASN A 514 21.62 -9.65 32.38
N ARG A 515 20.35 -9.36 32.64
CA ARG A 515 19.65 -9.78 33.85
C ARG A 515 19.62 -11.31 34.00
N SER A 516 19.31 -12.04 32.92
CA SER A 516 19.27 -13.51 32.90
C SER A 516 20.63 -14.13 33.22
N MET A 517 21.70 -13.65 32.57
CA MET A 517 23.09 -14.09 32.80
C MET A 517 23.62 -13.79 34.21
N ASN A 518 22.94 -12.93 34.98
CA ASN A 518 23.27 -12.62 36.38
C ASN A 518 22.13 -13.09 37.32
N ALA A 519 21.69 -14.35 37.12
CA ALA A 519 20.72 -15.05 37.96
C ALA A 519 19.38 -14.30 38.19
N GLY A 520 18.93 -13.51 37.22
CA GLY A 520 17.68 -12.77 37.28
C GLY A 520 17.69 -11.50 38.15
N ALA A 521 18.82 -11.17 38.79
CA ALA A 521 18.89 -10.10 39.78
C ALA A 521 18.66 -8.70 39.17
N ALA A 522 17.71 -7.95 39.75
CA ALA A 522 17.15 -6.74 39.15
C ALA A 522 18.18 -5.64 38.86
N GLN A 523 19.27 -5.56 39.64
CA GLN A 523 20.37 -4.61 39.43
C GLN A 523 21.08 -4.77 38.07
N PHE A 524 21.01 -5.95 37.45
CA PHE A 524 21.58 -6.24 36.13
C PHE A 524 20.60 -5.99 34.96
N ASN A 525 19.43 -5.40 35.22
CA ASN A 525 18.52 -4.87 34.18
C ASN A 525 19.05 -3.55 33.59
N VAL A 526 20.30 -3.57 33.13
CA VAL A 526 21.08 -2.43 32.61
C VAL A 526 21.84 -2.86 31.36
N LEU A 527 22.26 -1.90 30.53
CA LEU A 527 23.07 -2.20 29.34
C LEU A 527 24.48 -2.70 29.73
N PRO A 528 25.03 -3.72 29.05
CA PRO A 528 26.40 -4.17 29.27
C PRO A 528 27.44 -3.07 28.96
N ALA A 529 28.52 -3.04 29.74
CA ALA A 529 29.53 -1.98 29.66
C ALA A 529 30.43 -2.04 28.40
N SER A 530 30.44 -3.14 27.64
CA SER A 530 31.26 -3.30 26.43
C SER A 530 30.52 -3.94 25.26
N GLN A 531 30.96 -3.59 24.05
CA GLN A 531 30.46 -4.15 22.79
C GLN A 531 30.70 -5.65 22.67
N ASP A 532 31.78 -6.16 23.27
CA ASP A 532 32.09 -7.59 23.27
C ASP A 532 31.08 -8.39 24.10
N MET A 533 30.66 -7.87 25.25
CA MET A 533 29.61 -8.50 26.07
C MET A 533 28.26 -8.53 25.33
N VAL A 534 27.89 -7.43 24.66
CA VAL A 534 26.69 -7.40 23.79
C VAL A 534 26.80 -8.43 22.67
N SER A 535 27.97 -8.53 22.03
CA SER A 535 28.22 -9.53 20.97
C SER A 535 28.08 -10.96 21.48
N GLN A 536 28.59 -11.25 22.68
CA GLN A 536 28.51 -12.57 23.31
C GLN A 536 27.08 -12.93 23.73
N TYR A 537 26.29 -12.00 24.26
CA TYR A 537 24.90 -12.28 24.61
C TYR A 537 24.05 -12.57 23.37
N LEU A 538 24.27 -11.84 22.27
CA LEU A 538 23.66 -12.13 20.97
C LEU A 538 24.13 -13.49 20.40
N LEU A 539 25.39 -13.86 20.58
CA LEU A 539 25.92 -15.17 20.17
C LEU A 539 25.32 -16.31 21.00
N LEU A 540 25.30 -16.20 22.33
CA LEU A 540 24.70 -17.18 23.24
C LEU A 540 23.21 -17.36 22.94
N TYR A 541 22.47 -16.27 22.73
CA TYR A 541 21.08 -16.37 22.28
C TYR A 541 20.98 -17.13 20.95
N SER A 542 21.85 -16.86 19.97
CA SER A 542 21.85 -17.58 18.68
C SER A 542 22.26 -19.06 18.74
N MET A 543 22.72 -19.55 19.90
CA MET A 543 23.00 -20.97 20.16
C MET A 543 21.79 -21.71 20.77
N SER A 544 20.87 -20.99 21.45
CA SER A 544 19.70 -21.55 22.13
C SER A 544 18.36 -21.20 21.47
N GLY A 545 18.27 -20.03 20.82
CA GLY A 545 17.10 -19.50 20.09
C GLY A 545 17.38 -19.32 18.59
N GLN A 546 16.51 -18.59 17.88
CA GLN A 546 16.68 -18.37 16.44
C GLN A 546 17.34 -17.00 16.16
N PRO A 547 18.35 -16.89 15.28
CA PRO A 547 18.95 -15.60 14.91
C PRO A 547 17.94 -14.57 14.39
N THR A 548 16.86 -15.05 13.77
CA THR A 548 15.75 -14.27 13.20
C THR A 548 14.78 -13.71 14.25
N ASP A 549 14.84 -14.11 15.52
CA ASP A 549 13.89 -13.61 16.54
C ASP A 549 13.93 -12.08 16.67
N PHE A 550 15.06 -11.45 16.33
CA PHE A 550 15.29 -10.01 16.45
C PHE A 550 15.05 -9.17 15.18
N ASP A 551 14.66 -9.78 14.04
CA ASP A 551 14.51 -9.09 12.74
C ASP A 551 13.60 -7.84 12.77
N SER A 552 12.71 -7.74 13.75
CA SER A 552 11.80 -6.59 13.93
C SER A 552 12.49 -5.36 14.57
N TYR A 553 13.64 -5.56 15.23
CA TYR A 553 14.27 -4.60 16.14
C TYR A 553 15.73 -4.26 15.78
N ILE A 554 16.44 -5.14 15.07
CA ILE A 554 17.81 -4.91 14.62
C ILE A 554 18.05 -5.68 13.32
N ASP A 555 18.87 -5.13 12.43
CA ASP A 555 19.23 -5.79 11.17
C ASP A 555 20.39 -6.77 11.34
N TYR A 556 20.63 -7.58 10.31
CA TYR A 556 21.59 -8.68 10.35
C TYR A 556 23.05 -8.19 10.28
N GLU A 557 23.32 -6.98 9.76
CA GLU A 557 24.62 -6.29 9.92
C GLU A 557 24.86 -5.69 11.32
N TYR A 558 23.84 -5.66 12.20
CA TYR A 558 23.83 -4.87 13.45
C TYR A 558 24.19 -3.38 13.20
N ARG A 559 23.78 -2.88 12.04
CA ARG A 559 24.03 -1.53 11.53
C ARG A 559 22.83 -0.62 11.73
N ASN A 560 21.62 -1.16 11.61
CA ASN A 560 20.36 -0.42 11.75
C ASN A 560 19.53 -1.05 12.88
N ALA A 561 18.97 -0.23 13.76
CA ALA A 561 18.09 -0.65 14.84
C ALA A 561 16.74 0.06 14.75
N ASN A 562 15.68 -0.61 15.19
CA ASN A 562 14.30 -0.15 15.14
C ASN A 562 13.70 -0.12 16.55
N LEU A 563 13.35 1.08 17.00
CA LEU A 563 12.51 1.30 18.17
C LEU A 563 11.05 1.33 17.70
N ILE A 564 10.30 0.29 18.06
CA ILE A 564 8.86 0.18 17.78
C ILE A 564 8.09 0.89 18.88
N VAL A 565 7.24 1.82 18.51
CA VAL A 565 6.37 2.58 19.40
C VAL A 565 4.92 2.24 19.07
N TRP A 566 4.21 1.66 20.04
CA TRP A 566 2.79 1.35 19.93
C TRP A 566 1.96 2.56 20.38
N MET A 567 1.07 2.98 19.47
CA MET A 567 0.37 4.26 19.55
C MET A 567 -1.14 4.01 19.68
N LYS A 568 -1.78 4.69 20.64
CA LYS A 568 -3.23 4.66 20.82
C LYS A 568 -3.98 5.65 19.93
N ASN A 569 -3.25 6.65 19.42
CA ASN A 569 -3.78 7.75 18.62
C ASN A 569 -3.07 7.83 17.24
N ASP A 570 -3.83 8.10 16.18
CA ASP A 570 -3.37 8.27 14.78
C ASP A 570 -3.70 9.64 14.18
N SER A 571 -4.22 10.58 14.98
CA SER A 571 -4.51 11.96 14.58
C SER A 571 -3.31 12.61 13.88
N SER A 572 -3.55 13.29 12.75
CA SER A 572 -2.47 13.96 11.99
C SER A 572 -1.84 15.11 12.75
N LYS A 573 -2.61 15.80 13.60
CA LYS A 573 -2.13 16.88 14.47
C LYS A 573 -1.23 16.35 15.57
N TYR A 574 -1.68 15.31 16.26
CA TYR A 574 -0.90 14.61 17.28
C TYR A 574 0.38 14.00 16.66
N ALA A 575 0.27 13.35 15.51
CA ALA A 575 1.38 12.79 14.74
C ALA A 575 2.45 13.84 14.41
N ALA A 576 2.05 15.06 14.01
CA ALA A 576 2.99 16.13 13.74
C ALA A 576 3.74 16.54 15.02
N SER A 577 3.03 16.73 16.14
CA SER A 577 3.67 17.09 17.41
C SER A 577 4.65 16.02 17.92
N ILE A 578 4.30 14.73 17.89
CA ILE A 578 5.20 13.68 18.38
C ILE A 578 6.41 13.47 17.47
N VAL A 579 6.25 13.56 16.14
CA VAL A 579 7.37 13.46 15.19
C VAL A 579 8.38 14.60 15.42
N THR A 580 7.90 15.82 15.66
CA THR A 580 8.76 16.97 16.00
C THR A 580 9.44 16.78 17.36
N SER A 581 8.69 16.46 18.43
CA SER A 581 9.26 16.21 19.76
C SER A 581 10.36 15.14 19.78
N ILE A 582 10.16 14.02 19.05
CA ILE A 582 11.17 12.96 18.92
C ILE A 582 12.39 13.45 18.12
N ARG A 583 12.17 14.16 17.01
CA ARG A 583 13.23 14.68 16.15
C ARG A 583 14.11 15.68 16.90
N ASP A 584 13.51 16.63 17.60
CA ASP A 584 14.20 17.70 18.32
C ASP A 584 14.97 17.13 19.54
N HIS A 585 14.40 16.12 20.22
CA HIS A 585 15.10 15.39 21.29
C HIS A 585 16.36 14.67 20.77
N LEU A 586 16.32 14.11 19.56
CA LEU A 586 17.40 13.30 19.00
C LEU A 586 18.49 14.12 18.30
N GLN A 587 18.15 15.22 17.63
CA GLN A 587 19.07 16.00 16.79
C GLN A 587 20.40 16.39 17.47
N THR A 588 20.38 16.66 18.77
CA THR A 588 21.56 17.08 19.56
C THR A 588 22.24 15.93 20.33
N ARG A 589 21.65 14.72 20.34
CA ARG A 589 22.11 13.57 21.15
C ARG A 589 22.74 12.43 20.34
N LEU A 590 22.59 12.44 19.00
CA LEU A 590 23.06 11.34 18.16
C LEU A 590 24.61 11.28 18.07
N PRO A 591 25.23 10.09 18.27
CA PRO A 591 26.67 9.91 18.08
C PRO A 591 27.08 10.11 16.61
N LYS A 592 28.34 10.52 16.39
CA LYS A 592 28.90 10.66 15.03
C LYS A 592 28.76 9.34 14.26
N GLY A 593 28.24 9.43 13.03
CA GLY A 593 27.97 8.30 12.16
C GLY A 593 26.62 7.60 12.37
N ILE A 594 25.76 8.10 13.28
CA ILE A 594 24.38 7.64 13.41
C ILE A 594 23.43 8.71 12.84
N SER A 595 22.46 8.27 12.05
CA SER A 595 21.32 9.09 11.61
C SER A 595 20.00 8.42 12.03
N VAL A 596 18.89 9.17 12.03
CA VAL A 596 17.57 8.65 12.42
C VAL A 596 16.52 8.99 11.38
N GLN A 597 15.66 8.00 11.10
CA GLN A 597 14.45 8.15 10.30
C GLN A 597 13.23 7.79 11.15
N ILE A 598 12.16 8.58 11.02
CA ILE A 598 10.89 8.36 11.75
C ILE A 598 9.82 7.91 10.75
N GLY A 599 9.06 6.87 11.08
CA GLY A 599 8.06 6.28 10.19
C GLY A 599 6.94 5.53 10.92
N GLY A 600 6.15 4.74 10.21
CA GLY A 600 4.99 4.01 10.74
C GLY A 600 3.67 4.66 10.31
N SER A 601 2.54 4.08 10.76
CA SER A 601 1.21 4.55 10.37
C SER A 601 0.89 5.94 10.91
N VAL A 602 1.45 6.32 12.07
CA VAL A 602 1.18 7.64 12.69
C VAL A 602 1.95 8.76 11.98
N PRO A 603 3.28 8.73 11.76
CA PRO A 603 3.98 9.79 11.01
C PRO A 603 3.50 9.98 9.56
N GLN A 604 2.87 8.96 8.98
CA GLN A 604 2.23 9.03 7.67
C GLN A 604 0.95 9.90 7.66
N SER A 605 0.17 9.96 8.74
CA SER A 605 -1.05 10.79 8.79
C SER A 605 -0.72 12.30 8.83
N SER A 606 0.33 12.66 9.56
CA SER A 606 0.97 13.99 9.52
C SER A 606 1.45 14.37 8.12
N ALA A 607 2.24 13.50 7.47
CA ALA A 607 2.79 13.74 6.13
C ALA A 607 1.71 13.98 5.06
N LEU A 608 0.61 13.23 5.15
CA LEU A 608 -0.58 13.45 4.32
C LEU A 608 -1.17 14.83 4.57
N SER A 609 -1.41 15.19 5.83
CA SER A 609 -2.05 16.45 6.21
C SER A 609 -1.27 17.69 5.72
N GLU A 610 0.05 17.70 5.91
CA GLU A 610 0.94 18.79 5.45
C GLU A 610 0.91 18.93 3.91
N THR A 611 1.11 17.82 3.20
CA THR A 611 1.10 17.81 1.72
C THR A 611 -0.27 18.22 1.15
N LEU A 612 -1.36 17.80 1.79
CA LEU A 612 -2.72 18.14 1.38
C LEU A 612 -3.00 19.63 1.48
N VAL A 613 -2.57 20.31 2.54
CA VAL A 613 -2.77 21.77 2.69
C VAL A 613 -2.00 22.52 1.60
N HIS A 614 -0.72 22.21 1.40
CA HIS A 614 0.11 22.90 0.41
C HIS A 614 -0.37 22.65 -1.03
N GLY A 615 -0.67 21.39 -1.37
CA GLY A 615 -1.25 21.03 -2.66
C GLY A 615 -2.64 21.64 -2.90
N LYS A 616 -3.43 21.82 -1.84
CA LYS A 616 -4.77 22.40 -1.94
C LYS A 616 -4.74 23.89 -2.26
N ILE A 617 -3.84 24.66 -1.63
CA ILE A 617 -3.63 26.08 -1.95
C ILE A 617 -3.22 26.22 -3.42
N LEU A 618 -2.22 25.43 -3.86
CA LEU A 618 -1.75 25.42 -5.24
C LEU A 618 -2.88 25.10 -6.25
N ASN A 619 -3.70 24.08 -5.98
CA ASN A 619 -4.87 23.71 -6.79
C ASN A 619 -5.91 24.84 -6.91
N ILE A 620 -6.21 25.55 -5.83
CA ILE A 620 -7.13 26.70 -5.86
C ILE A 620 -6.55 27.81 -6.74
N SER A 621 -5.27 28.16 -6.56
CA SER A 621 -4.59 29.17 -7.37
C SER A 621 -4.54 28.81 -8.85
N GLN A 622 -4.26 27.54 -9.17
CA GLN A 622 -4.28 27.02 -10.55
C GLN A 622 -5.65 27.14 -11.19
N MET A 623 -6.73 26.74 -10.50
CA MET A 623 -8.08 26.80 -11.09
C MET A 623 -8.56 28.24 -11.25
N ILE A 624 -8.25 29.14 -10.31
CA ILE A 624 -8.48 30.59 -10.47
C ILE A 624 -7.76 31.11 -11.71
N PHE A 625 -6.49 30.74 -11.91
CA PHE A 625 -5.69 31.13 -13.08
C PHE A 625 -6.25 30.57 -14.39
N VAL A 626 -6.61 29.29 -14.44
CA VAL A 626 -7.22 28.64 -15.62
C VAL A 626 -8.54 29.33 -16.00
N VAL A 627 -9.42 29.58 -15.04
CA VAL A 627 -10.71 30.27 -15.27
C VAL A 627 -10.50 31.72 -15.72
N PHE A 628 -9.54 32.43 -15.13
CA PHE A 628 -9.17 33.79 -15.54
C PHE A 628 -8.69 33.84 -17.00
N VAL A 629 -7.72 33.00 -17.35
CA VAL A 629 -7.14 32.91 -18.70
C VAL A 629 -8.19 32.47 -19.72
N ALA A 630 -9.04 31.51 -19.39
CA ALA A 630 -10.15 31.11 -20.24
C ALA A 630 -11.12 32.28 -20.51
N GLY A 631 -11.52 33.02 -19.48
CA GLY A 631 -12.35 34.22 -19.63
C GLY A 631 -11.71 35.28 -20.53
N ILE A 632 -10.41 35.50 -20.38
CA ILE A 632 -9.62 36.39 -21.25
C ILE A 632 -9.65 35.90 -22.71
N VAL A 633 -9.44 34.61 -22.97
CA VAL A 633 -9.40 34.04 -24.33
C VAL A 633 -10.79 34.08 -25.00
N ILE A 634 -11.86 33.72 -24.29
CA ILE A 634 -13.25 33.69 -24.81
C ILE A 634 -13.74 35.10 -25.14
N PHE A 635 -13.65 36.01 -24.17
CA PHE A 635 -14.31 37.31 -24.24
C PHE A 635 -13.35 38.43 -24.68
N ARG A 636 -12.04 38.14 -24.82
CA ARG A 636 -10.98 39.09 -25.16
C ARG A 636 -10.95 40.29 -24.20
N SER A 637 -11.07 39.99 -22.90
CA SER A 637 -11.21 40.98 -21.83
C SER A 637 -10.74 40.46 -20.47
N LEU A 638 -9.91 41.24 -19.77
CA LEU A 638 -9.48 40.96 -18.39
C LEU A 638 -10.68 40.93 -17.42
N LEU A 639 -11.62 41.87 -17.58
CA LEU A 639 -12.82 41.95 -16.73
C LEU A 639 -13.66 40.67 -16.81
N ALA A 640 -13.81 40.08 -18.00
CA ALA A 640 -14.57 38.85 -18.18
C ALA A 640 -14.00 37.68 -17.36
N GLY A 641 -12.67 37.56 -17.29
CA GLY A 641 -12.00 36.58 -16.40
C GLY A 641 -12.36 36.81 -14.93
N ILE A 642 -12.42 38.07 -14.47
CA ILE A 642 -12.83 38.39 -13.09
C ILE A 642 -14.28 37.96 -12.81
N TYR A 643 -15.23 38.22 -13.72
CA TYR A 643 -16.63 37.77 -13.55
C TYR A 643 -16.77 36.25 -13.47
N LEU A 644 -15.90 35.47 -14.11
CA LEU A 644 -15.88 34.01 -13.99
C LEU A 644 -15.29 33.52 -12.66
N ILE A 645 -14.29 34.23 -12.11
CA ILE A 645 -13.68 33.90 -10.83
C ILE A 645 -14.62 34.17 -9.64
N VAL A 646 -15.53 35.15 -9.74
CA VAL A 646 -16.38 35.54 -8.59
C VAL A 646 -17.24 34.39 -8.02
N PRO A 647 -18.03 33.63 -8.83
CA PRO A 647 -18.72 32.43 -8.35
C PRO A 647 -17.78 31.37 -7.78
N LEU A 648 -16.58 31.24 -8.35
CA LEU A 648 -15.55 30.32 -7.89
C LEU A 648 -15.11 30.66 -6.46
N LEU A 649 -14.77 31.92 -6.20
CA LEU A 649 -14.34 32.39 -4.88
C LEU A 649 -15.44 32.27 -3.83
N VAL A 650 -16.68 32.63 -4.16
CA VAL A 650 -17.83 32.45 -3.24
C VAL A 650 -18.00 30.97 -2.89
N THR A 651 -17.93 30.08 -3.89
CA THR A 651 -18.06 28.63 -3.69
C THR A 651 -16.91 28.06 -2.85
N VAL A 652 -15.66 28.49 -3.09
CA VAL A 652 -14.48 28.14 -2.28
C VAL A 652 -14.66 28.57 -0.83
N LEU A 653 -14.99 29.84 -0.60
CA LEU A 653 -15.11 30.40 0.75
C LEU A 653 -16.23 29.71 1.53
N VAL A 654 -17.43 29.57 0.95
CA VAL A 654 -18.55 28.91 1.63
C VAL A 654 -18.24 27.44 1.93
N ASN A 655 -17.56 26.72 1.02
CA ASN A 655 -17.17 25.34 1.25
C ASN A 655 -16.25 25.18 2.46
N PHE A 656 -15.12 25.90 2.48
CA PHE A 656 -14.19 25.84 3.61
C PHE A 656 -14.75 26.45 4.91
N GLY A 657 -15.56 27.51 4.81
CA GLY A 657 -16.24 28.12 5.96
C GLY A 657 -17.24 27.16 6.62
N VAL A 658 -18.04 26.45 5.82
CA VAL A 658 -18.91 25.36 6.31
C VAL A 658 -18.07 24.24 6.92
N MET A 659 -16.96 23.83 6.30
CA MET A 659 -16.08 22.80 6.88
C MET A 659 -15.56 23.19 8.27
N GLY A 660 -15.09 24.43 8.46
CA GLY A 660 -14.64 24.93 9.76
C GLY A 660 -15.76 24.96 10.81
N VAL A 661 -16.90 25.58 10.49
CA VAL A 661 -18.03 25.73 11.44
C VAL A 661 -18.69 24.39 11.80
N THR A 662 -18.73 23.42 10.88
CA THR A 662 -19.31 22.08 11.12
C THR A 662 -18.29 21.06 11.64
N GLY A 663 -17.00 21.42 11.72
CA GLY A 663 -15.92 20.52 12.11
C GLY A 663 -15.60 19.40 11.10
N ILE A 664 -16.12 19.48 9.86
CA ILE A 664 -15.78 18.54 8.78
C ILE A 664 -14.28 18.69 8.46
N PRO A 665 -13.46 17.63 8.63
CA PRO A 665 -12.02 17.75 8.59
C PRO A 665 -11.47 17.94 7.16
N LEU A 666 -10.39 18.71 7.02
CA LEU A 666 -9.64 18.84 5.77
C LEU A 666 -8.65 17.67 5.62
N ASN A 667 -9.20 16.51 5.27
CA ASN A 667 -8.50 15.25 5.04
C ASN A 667 -8.38 14.92 3.53
N THR A 668 -7.80 13.76 3.21
CA THR A 668 -7.65 13.30 1.81
C THR A 668 -8.96 13.32 1.01
N PRO A 669 -10.08 12.71 1.45
CA PRO A 669 -11.34 12.74 0.69
C PRO A 669 -11.92 14.15 0.54
N ASN A 670 -11.92 14.95 1.61
CA ASN A 670 -12.58 16.25 1.58
C ASN A 670 -11.78 17.29 0.77
N SER A 671 -10.45 17.19 0.74
CA SER A 671 -9.61 17.99 -0.16
C SER A 671 -9.95 17.73 -1.64
N VAL A 672 -10.20 16.47 -2.01
CA VAL A 672 -10.62 16.06 -3.37
C VAL A 672 -12.03 16.53 -3.69
N ALA A 673 -13.01 16.28 -2.81
CA ALA A 673 -14.39 16.72 -2.98
C ALA A 673 -14.47 18.25 -3.16
N SER A 674 -13.76 19.00 -2.32
CA SER A 674 -13.65 20.46 -2.42
C SER A 674 -12.69 20.95 -3.50
N ALA A 675 -12.05 20.08 -4.30
CA ALA A 675 -11.32 20.45 -5.52
C ALA A 675 -12.18 20.25 -6.76
N MET A 676 -12.81 19.08 -6.85
CA MET A 676 -13.85 18.74 -7.82
C MET A 676 -14.97 19.80 -7.85
N ALA A 677 -15.44 20.22 -6.67
CA ALA A 677 -16.43 21.29 -6.50
C ALA A 677 -16.05 22.60 -7.21
N ILE A 678 -14.77 22.96 -7.17
CA ILE A 678 -14.22 24.17 -7.80
C ILE A 678 -14.15 23.97 -9.32
N GLY A 679 -13.67 22.80 -9.76
CA GLY A 679 -13.53 22.44 -11.18
C GLY A 679 -14.81 22.65 -12.01
N ILE A 680 -15.95 22.20 -11.48
CA ILE A 680 -17.26 22.22 -12.18
C ILE A 680 -17.96 23.58 -12.05
N GLY A 681 -17.68 24.34 -10.99
CA GLY A 681 -18.43 25.54 -10.65
C GLY A 681 -18.36 26.66 -11.71
N ALA A 682 -17.30 26.72 -12.51
CA ALA A 682 -17.06 27.78 -13.48
C ALA A 682 -18.03 27.76 -14.68
N ASP A 683 -18.55 26.58 -15.06
CA ASP A 683 -19.29 26.40 -16.32
C ASP A 683 -20.61 27.19 -16.36
N TYR A 684 -21.27 27.32 -15.21
CA TYR A 684 -22.48 28.14 -15.06
C TYR A 684 -22.21 29.61 -15.38
N ALA A 685 -21.07 30.14 -14.94
CA ALA A 685 -20.68 31.52 -15.19
C ALA A 685 -20.29 31.74 -16.66
N ILE A 686 -19.56 30.78 -17.26
CA ILE A 686 -19.21 30.79 -18.69
C ILE A 686 -20.48 30.82 -19.55
N TYR A 687 -21.45 29.95 -19.25
CA TYR A 687 -22.69 29.84 -20.02
C TYR A 687 -23.58 31.08 -19.87
N ILE A 688 -23.74 31.63 -18.66
CA ILE A 688 -24.51 32.86 -18.43
C ILE A 688 -23.86 34.09 -19.08
N LEU A 689 -22.53 34.27 -18.98
CA LEU A 689 -21.84 35.38 -19.65
C LEU A 689 -21.92 35.28 -21.18
N TYR A 690 -21.79 34.08 -21.74
CA TYR A 690 -21.90 33.86 -23.18
C TYR A 690 -23.33 34.16 -23.66
N ARG A 691 -24.37 33.70 -22.95
CA ARG A 691 -25.75 33.99 -23.33
C ARG A 691 -26.14 35.46 -23.14
N MET A 692 -25.68 36.10 -22.07
CA MET A 692 -25.90 37.55 -21.86
C MET A 692 -25.31 38.37 -23.01
N ARG A 693 -24.16 37.95 -23.56
CA ARG A 693 -23.55 38.55 -24.75
C ARG A 693 -24.38 38.31 -26.02
N GLU A 694 -24.89 37.10 -26.22
CA GLU A 694 -25.77 36.75 -27.36
C GLU A 694 -27.07 37.57 -27.34
N GLU A 695 -27.76 37.65 -26.20
CA GLU A 695 -29.03 38.38 -26.08
C GLU A 695 -28.85 39.90 -26.11
N LEU A 696 -27.79 40.45 -25.51
CA LEU A 696 -27.51 41.90 -25.58
C LEU A 696 -27.23 42.35 -27.03
N GLN A 697 -26.52 41.52 -27.80
CA GLN A 697 -26.25 41.80 -29.22
C GLN A 697 -27.50 41.64 -30.11
N ARG A 698 -28.52 40.91 -29.65
CA ARG A 698 -29.80 40.74 -30.35
C ARG A 698 -30.82 41.84 -30.00
N LEU A 699 -30.86 42.27 -28.74
CA LEU A 699 -31.92 43.14 -28.21
C LEU A 699 -31.50 44.61 -28.02
N GLY A 700 -30.20 44.91 -27.90
CA GLY A 700 -29.67 46.24 -27.59
C GLY A 700 -29.91 46.71 -26.15
N ASP A 701 -31.07 46.41 -25.57
CA ASP A 701 -31.42 46.72 -24.18
C ASP A 701 -30.87 45.66 -23.20
N PHE A 702 -30.24 46.14 -22.12
CA PHE A 702 -29.60 45.29 -21.12
C PHE A 702 -30.60 44.56 -20.20
N ASP A 703 -31.72 45.18 -19.84
CA ASP A 703 -32.65 44.62 -18.86
C ASP A 703 -33.60 43.60 -19.51
N LEU A 704 -33.92 43.79 -20.79
CA LEU A 704 -34.55 42.78 -21.63
C LEU A 704 -33.57 41.61 -21.89
N ALA A 705 -32.32 41.88 -22.27
CA ALA A 705 -31.32 40.83 -22.48
C ALA A 705 -31.04 40.00 -21.22
N LEU A 706 -31.02 40.62 -20.04
CA LEU A 706 -30.85 39.89 -18.78
C LEU A 706 -32.07 39.04 -18.42
N ARG A 707 -33.29 39.57 -18.59
CA ARG A 707 -34.53 38.81 -18.39
C ARG A 707 -34.57 37.58 -19.30
N GLU A 708 -34.25 37.75 -20.58
CA GLU A 708 -34.26 36.66 -21.55
C GLU A 708 -33.16 35.63 -21.29
N THR A 709 -31.96 36.08 -20.89
CA THR A 709 -30.85 35.19 -20.46
C THR A 709 -31.25 34.33 -19.26
N LEU A 710 -31.92 34.89 -18.25
CA LEU A 710 -32.39 34.13 -17.09
C LEU A 710 -33.57 33.20 -17.45
N ARG A 711 -34.48 33.64 -18.33
CA ARG A 711 -35.59 32.82 -18.85
C ARG A 711 -35.15 31.63 -19.71
N THR A 712 -34.03 31.73 -20.41
CA THR A 712 -33.51 30.69 -21.31
C THR A 712 -32.37 29.90 -20.68
N ALA A 713 -31.17 30.48 -20.63
CA ALA A 713 -29.97 29.87 -20.07
C ALA A 713 -30.05 29.67 -18.56
N GLY A 714 -30.68 30.60 -17.82
CA GLY A 714 -30.84 30.49 -16.36
C GLY A 714 -31.57 29.21 -15.96
N LYS A 715 -32.70 28.90 -16.62
CA LYS A 715 -33.41 27.62 -16.44
C LYS A 715 -32.55 26.41 -16.81
N ALA A 716 -31.68 26.50 -17.81
CA ALA A 716 -30.81 25.39 -18.17
C ALA A 716 -29.77 25.12 -17.06
N VAL A 717 -29.12 26.17 -16.55
CA VAL A 717 -28.19 26.08 -15.41
C VAL A 717 -28.85 25.46 -14.18
N VAL A 718 -30.09 25.83 -13.85
CA VAL A 718 -30.83 25.25 -12.71
C VAL A 718 -31.00 23.73 -12.86
N TYR A 719 -31.37 23.22 -14.04
CA TYR A 719 -31.50 21.77 -14.25
C TYR A 719 -30.15 21.03 -14.22
N VAL A 720 -29.05 21.64 -14.70
CA VAL A 720 -27.72 21.04 -14.56
C VAL A 720 -27.28 20.99 -13.09
N ALA A 721 -27.44 22.10 -12.36
CA ALA A 721 -27.09 22.18 -10.95
C ALA A 721 -27.90 21.19 -10.10
N THR A 722 -29.21 21.03 -10.36
CA THR A 722 -30.02 20.03 -9.66
C THR A 722 -29.72 18.61 -10.10
N ALA A 723 -29.36 18.34 -11.36
CA ALA A 723 -28.91 17.02 -11.80
C ALA A 723 -27.59 16.59 -11.14
N ILE A 724 -26.60 17.48 -11.07
CA ILE A 724 -25.30 17.18 -10.42
C ILE A 724 -25.46 17.06 -8.91
N ALA A 725 -26.21 17.96 -8.26
CA ALA A 725 -26.54 17.83 -6.85
C ALA A 725 -27.35 16.56 -6.56
N GLY A 726 -28.33 16.21 -7.39
CA GLY A 726 -29.11 14.99 -7.27
C GLY A 726 -28.26 13.73 -7.38
N GLY A 727 -27.43 13.62 -8.43
CA GLY A 727 -26.51 12.49 -8.59
C GLY A 727 -25.57 12.30 -7.40
N TYR A 728 -25.06 13.39 -6.82
CA TYR A 728 -24.17 13.34 -5.66
C TYR A 728 -24.87 13.15 -4.31
N SER A 729 -26.13 13.58 -4.14
CA SER A 729 -26.86 13.35 -2.88
C SER A 729 -27.12 11.86 -2.62
N VAL A 730 -27.17 11.03 -3.67
CA VAL A 730 -27.24 9.57 -3.56
C VAL A 730 -26.06 8.99 -2.75
N LEU A 731 -24.88 9.60 -2.77
CA LEU A 731 -23.75 9.15 -1.94
C LEU A 731 -24.04 9.23 -0.44
N MET A 732 -24.93 10.13 0.00
CA MET A 732 -25.35 10.28 1.40
C MET A 732 -26.07 9.02 1.93
N LEU A 733 -26.62 8.17 1.05
CA LEU A 733 -27.20 6.86 1.40
C LEU A 733 -26.14 5.84 1.87
N SER A 734 -24.86 6.20 1.85
CA SER A 734 -23.75 5.38 2.37
C SER A 734 -23.67 5.43 3.89
N PHE A 735 -24.75 5.04 4.58
CA PHE A 735 -24.86 5.11 6.03
C PHE A 735 -23.63 4.55 6.75
N ASN A 736 -23.14 5.32 7.74
CA ASN A 736 -21.93 5.13 8.54
C ASN A 736 -20.58 5.20 7.82
N PHE A 737 -20.52 5.56 6.53
CA PHE A 737 -19.26 5.80 5.80
C PHE A 737 -19.15 7.25 5.35
N TYR A 738 -18.38 8.04 6.11
CA TYR A 738 -18.36 9.48 5.99
C TYR A 738 -17.69 9.98 4.71
N VAL A 739 -16.83 9.20 4.04
CA VAL A 739 -16.21 9.59 2.75
C VAL A 739 -17.29 9.93 1.72
N HIS A 740 -18.18 8.98 1.44
CA HIS A 740 -19.29 9.20 0.49
C HIS A 740 -20.25 10.31 0.97
N ILE A 741 -20.52 10.39 2.27
CA ILE A 741 -21.43 11.41 2.84
C ILE A 741 -20.82 12.82 2.68
N TRP A 742 -19.53 13.02 2.98
CA TRP A 742 -18.84 14.29 2.81
C TRP A 742 -18.71 14.68 1.33
N PHE A 743 -18.38 13.74 0.43
CA PHE A 743 -18.45 13.99 -1.01
C PHE A 743 -19.84 14.49 -1.39
N GLY A 744 -20.91 13.78 -1.00
CA GLY A 744 -22.29 14.21 -1.21
C GLY A 744 -22.56 15.64 -0.71
N ILE A 745 -22.28 15.93 0.56
CA ILE A 745 -22.56 17.23 1.19
C ILE A 745 -21.76 18.36 0.54
N LEU A 746 -20.43 18.23 0.46
CA LEU A 746 -19.54 19.30 0.01
C LEU A 746 -19.79 19.62 -1.47
N ILE A 747 -20.09 18.62 -2.30
CA ILE A 747 -20.34 18.81 -3.73
C ILE A 747 -21.76 19.35 -3.97
N VAL A 748 -22.79 18.82 -3.30
CA VAL A 748 -24.17 19.35 -3.39
C VAL A 748 -24.21 20.83 -3.02
N MET A 749 -23.66 21.18 -1.87
CA MET A 749 -23.61 22.58 -1.41
C MET A 749 -22.81 23.44 -2.40
N SER A 750 -21.67 22.95 -2.92
CA SER A 750 -20.87 23.74 -3.87
C SER A 750 -21.58 23.96 -5.21
N MET A 751 -22.33 22.97 -5.72
CA MET A 751 -23.12 23.13 -6.94
C MET A 751 -24.25 24.14 -6.74
N VAL A 752 -24.94 24.10 -5.59
CA VAL A 752 -25.98 25.07 -5.23
C VAL A 752 -25.40 26.48 -5.07
N VAL A 753 -24.29 26.64 -4.35
CA VAL A 753 -23.63 27.95 -4.13
C VAL A 753 -23.11 28.54 -5.44
N SER A 754 -22.48 27.74 -6.31
CA SER A 754 -22.01 28.24 -7.61
C SER A 754 -23.17 28.60 -8.52
N ALA A 755 -24.23 27.78 -8.59
CA ALA A 755 -25.41 28.08 -9.40
C ALA A 755 -26.11 29.36 -8.92
N LEU A 756 -26.31 29.55 -7.62
CA LEU A 756 -26.85 30.79 -7.05
C LEU A 756 -25.95 31.99 -7.36
N SER A 757 -24.62 31.82 -7.30
CA SER A 757 -23.66 32.88 -7.63
C SER A 757 -23.70 33.25 -9.13
N ALA A 758 -23.79 32.27 -10.02
CA ALA A 758 -23.89 32.50 -11.47
C ALA A 758 -25.26 33.06 -11.90
N LEU A 759 -26.35 32.73 -11.20
CA LEU A 759 -27.72 33.15 -11.54
C LEU A 759 -28.15 34.46 -10.86
N ILE A 760 -27.53 34.85 -9.75
CA ILE A 760 -27.95 36.00 -8.94
C ILE A 760 -26.82 37.02 -8.81
N LEU A 761 -25.63 36.61 -8.35
CA LEU A 761 -24.51 37.52 -8.09
C LEU A 761 -23.88 38.07 -9.38
N VAL A 762 -23.58 37.20 -10.36
CA VAL A 762 -22.99 37.63 -11.64
C VAL A 762 -23.91 38.62 -12.37
N PRO A 763 -25.20 38.32 -12.62
CA PRO A 763 -26.20 39.29 -13.08
C PRO A 763 -26.24 40.61 -12.32
N ALA A 764 -26.23 40.59 -10.97
CA ALA A 764 -26.25 41.80 -10.17
C ALA A 764 -24.98 42.65 -10.36
N LEU A 765 -23.81 42.02 -10.44
CA LEU A 765 -22.53 42.68 -10.70
C LEU A 765 -22.45 43.24 -12.12
N LEU A 766 -23.00 42.55 -13.13
CA LEU A 766 -23.06 43.06 -14.51
C LEU A 766 -23.98 44.27 -14.62
N LYS A 767 -25.12 44.31 -13.91
CA LYS A 767 -26.01 45.49 -13.89
C LYS A 767 -25.48 46.63 -13.01
N ALA A 768 -24.65 46.33 -12.01
CA ALA A 768 -23.97 47.33 -11.18
C ALA A 768 -22.77 47.97 -11.90
N PHE A 769 -22.02 47.17 -12.68
CA PHE A 769 -20.81 47.55 -13.40
C PHE A 769 -20.88 47.00 -14.84
N PRO A 770 -21.58 47.64 -15.78
CA PRO A 770 -21.79 47.11 -17.13
C PRO A 770 -20.48 47.06 -17.95
N PRO A 771 -19.99 45.87 -18.39
CA PRO A 771 -18.67 45.75 -18.97
C PRO A 771 -18.64 45.72 -20.51
N ASN A 772 -17.70 46.48 -21.09
CA ASN A 772 -17.52 46.70 -22.53
C ASN A 772 -17.23 45.44 -23.40
N PHE A 773 -17.13 44.24 -22.83
CA PHE A 773 -16.93 43.01 -23.60
C PHE A 773 -18.25 42.37 -24.09
N LEU A 774 -19.38 42.69 -23.45
CA LEU A 774 -20.69 42.19 -23.87
C LEU A 774 -21.15 42.84 -25.20
N SER A 775 -20.86 44.12 -25.40
CA SER A 775 -21.25 44.88 -26.61
C SER A 775 -20.33 44.67 -27.82
N ARG A 776 -19.16 44.03 -27.66
CA ARG A 776 -18.21 43.77 -28.77
C ARG A 776 -18.50 42.44 -29.47
N GLY A 777 -18.59 42.47 -30.80
CA GLY A 777 -18.79 41.29 -31.65
C GLY A 777 -17.64 40.26 -31.63
N VAL A 778 -17.87 39.09 -32.22
CA VAL A 778 -16.95 37.93 -32.17
C VAL A 778 -15.95 37.94 -33.33
N ARG A 779 -14.65 37.74 -33.04
CA ARG A 779 -13.62 37.33 -34.02
C ARG A 779 -13.19 35.89 -33.75
N ARG A 780 -12.86 35.13 -34.83
CA ARG A 780 -12.67 33.67 -34.84
C ARG A 780 -11.65 33.13 -33.79
N PRO A 781 -11.84 31.91 -33.24
CA PRO A 781 -10.88 31.22 -32.37
C PRO A 781 -9.76 30.51 -33.15
N LEU A 782 -8.77 29.96 -32.42
CA LEU A 782 -7.61 29.21 -32.92
C LEU A 782 -7.93 27.71 -33.19
N SER A 783 -6.98 26.98 -33.81
CA SER A 783 -7.17 25.61 -34.30
C SER A 783 -6.61 24.51 -33.37
N PRO A 784 -7.11 23.25 -33.44
CA PRO A 784 -6.79 22.22 -32.44
C PRO A 784 -5.48 21.44 -32.65
N ALA A 785 -4.76 21.68 -33.75
CA ALA A 785 -3.74 20.77 -34.27
C ALA A 785 -2.43 20.68 -33.44
N LEU A 786 -2.25 21.53 -32.42
CA LEU A 786 -1.04 21.59 -31.60
C LEU A 786 -1.09 20.71 -30.34
N ALA A 787 -2.22 20.06 -30.05
CA ALA A 787 -2.44 19.36 -28.77
C ALA A 787 -2.20 17.82 -28.81
N SER A 788 -2.05 17.21 -30.00
CA SER A 788 -2.22 15.76 -30.17
C SER A 788 -0.94 14.95 -30.42
N THR A 789 0.22 15.57 -30.59
CA THR A 789 1.41 14.93 -31.16
C THR A 789 2.30 14.14 -30.17
N ALA A 790 1.98 14.14 -28.86
CA ALA A 790 2.96 13.80 -27.81
C ALA A 790 2.85 12.40 -27.18
N VAL A 791 1.87 11.56 -27.55
CA VAL A 791 1.41 10.44 -26.69
C VAL A 791 1.76 9.02 -27.19
N VAL A 792 2.23 8.85 -28.42
CA VAL A 792 2.12 7.55 -29.14
C VAL A 792 3.31 6.58 -28.97
N LEU A 793 4.47 7.01 -28.45
CA LEU A 793 5.76 6.29 -28.63
C LEU A 793 6.33 5.54 -27.39
N LEU A 794 5.51 4.97 -26.50
CA LEU A 794 6.00 4.21 -25.33
C LEU A 794 5.20 2.93 -25.00
N ALA A 795 5.27 1.90 -25.85
CA ALA A 795 4.81 0.54 -25.50
C ALA A 795 5.42 -0.60 -26.36
N LEU A 796 5.88 -1.66 -25.67
CA LEU A 796 6.02 -3.10 -26.05
C LEU A 796 7.42 -3.73 -26.14
N GLY A 797 7.53 -4.98 -25.64
CA GLY A 797 8.67 -5.91 -25.75
C GLY A 797 8.76 -6.92 -24.59
N VAL A 798 8.67 -8.24 -24.84
CA VAL A 798 8.68 -9.30 -23.79
C VAL A 798 9.32 -10.63 -24.25
N VAL A 799 10.29 -11.12 -23.46
CA VAL A 799 10.75 -12.49 -23.07
C VAL A 799 10.16 -13.76 -23.77
N MET A 800 11.00 -14.81 -24.04
CA MET A 800 10.74 -16.27 -23.75
C MET A 800 11.92 -17.25 -24.05
N SER A 801 11.80 -18.55 -23.66
CA SER A 801 12.82 -19.64 -23.55
C SER A 801 12.86 -20.64 -24.77
N HIS A 802 13.51 -21.83 -24.84
CA HIS A 802 14.08 -22.84 -23.90
C HIS A 802 15.28 -23.64 -24.57
N GLN A 803 15.71 -24.92 -24.36
CA GLN A 803 15.23 -26.15 -23.67
C GLN A 803 16.39 -27.07 -23.12
N SER A 804 16.46 -28.41 -23.39
CA SER A 804 17.28 -29.42 -22.65
C SER A 804 17.50 -30.82 -23.34
N ALA A 805 18.46 -31.66 -22.89
CA ALA A 805 18.61 -33.12 -23.23
C ALA A 805 19.50 -33.95 -22.23
N GLN A 806 19.53 -35.31 -22.29
CA GLN A 806 19.91 -36.27 -21.20
C GLN A 806 20.48 -37.65 -21.68
N ALA A 807 21.28 -38.43 -20.89
CA ALA A 807 21.76 -39.81 -21.28
C ALA A 807 22.32 -40.82 -20.19
N GLN A 808 21.47 -41.76 -19.69
CA GLN A 808 21.64 -43.14 -19.09
C GLN A 808 22.92 -43.65 -18.31
N GLU A 809 22.77 -44.50 -17.26
CA GLU A 809 23.62 -44.47 -16.03
C GLU A 809 24.03 -45.79 -15.27
N LEU A 810 24.89 -45.65 -14.23
CA LEU A 810 25.40 -46.68 -13.28
C LEU A 810 24.58 -46.84 -11.97
N LYS A 811 24.99 -47.78 -11.09
CA LYS A 811 24.30 -48.21 -9.85
C LYS A 811 24.69 -47.42 -8.58
N ALA A 812 23.71 -47.17 -7.70
CA ALA A 812 23.81 -46.22 -6.58
C ALA A 812 24.88 -46.50 -5.51
N ASP A 813 24.98 -47.72 -4.97
CA ASP A 813 25.88 -47.97 -3.82
C ASP A 813 27.35 -47.75 -4.19
N GLU A 814 27.73 -48.13 -5.42
CA GLU A 814 29.05 -47.88 -6.00
C GLU A 814 29.34 -46.38 -6.18
N ILE A 815 28.31 -45.59 -6.54
CA ILE A 815 28.40 -44.14 -6.67
C ILE A 815 28.59 -43.47 -5.29
N MET A 816 27.88 -43.95 -4.26
CA MET A 816 27.93 -43.37 -2.91
C MET A 816 29.22 -43.67 -2.16
N GLU A 817 29.78 -44.87 -2.29
CA GLU A 817 31.09 -45.17 -1.69
C GLU A 817 32.20 -44.36 -2.38
N ARG A 818 32.22 -44.30 -3.72
CA ARG A 818 33.15 -43.44 -4.46
C ARG A 818 33.01 -41.96 -4.05
N ASN A 819 31.79 -41.49 -3.82
CA ASN A 819 31.52 -40.13 -3.36
C ASN A 819 32.09 -39.84 -1.95
N TYR A 820 31.90 -40.75 -1.00
CA TYR A 820 32.46 -40.62 0.34
C TYR A 820 34.00 -40.59 0.35
N GLN A 821 34.63 -41.31 -0.59
CA GLN A 821 36.07 -41.36 -0.75
C GLN A 821 36.67 -40.18 -1.53
N ALA A 822 35.89 -39.54 -2.43
CA ALA A 822 36.40 -38.53 -3.37
C ALA A 822 37.05 -37.31 -2.70
N THR A 823 36.55 -36.89 -1.54
CA THR A 823 36.95 -35.65 -0.83
C THR A 823 37.86 -35.88 0.38
N ARG A 824 38.16 -37.14 0.74
CA ARG A 824 39.02 -37.47 1.90
C ARG A 824 40.50 -37.54 1.48
N VAL A 825 41.34 -36.78 2.20
CA VAL A 825 42.80 -36.67 2.02
C VAL A 825 43.52 -36.90 3.35
N ASP A 826 44.73 -37.46 3.32
CA ASP A 826 45.42 -37.96 4.52
C ASP A 826 45.67 -36.87 5.58
N ASN A 827 46.05 -35.67 5.13
CA ASN A 827 46.26 -34.48 5.96
C ASN A 827 45.89 -33.24 5.13
N SER A 828 45.37 -32.18 5.75
CA SER A 828 45.25 -30.88 5.09
C SER A 828 45.29 -29.69 6.05
N LEU A 829 45.75 -28.55 5.52
CA LEU A 829 45.51 -27.23 6.08
C LEU A 829 44.62 -26.44 5.11
N SER A 830 43.70 -25.63 5.64
CA SER A 830 42.83 -24.79 4.83
C SER A 830 42.60 -23.42 5.44
N GLU A 831 42.30 -22.45 4.58
CA GLU A 831 41.75 -21.15 4.94
C GLU A 831 40.46 -20.95 4.15
N ALA A 832 39.39 -20.55 4.83
CA ALA A 832 38.06 -20.51 4.26
C ALA A 832 37.27 -19.25 4.64
N THR A 833 36.43 -18.81 3.71
CA THR A 833 35.51 -17.69 3.85
C THR A 833 34.07 -18.20 3.87
N PHE A 834 33.45 -18.18 5.04
CA PHE A 834 32.04 -18.50 5.27
C PHE A 834 31.22 -17.20 5.15
N ARG A 835 30.50 -17.05 4.04
CA ARG A 835 29.55 -15.96 3.75
C ARG A 835 28.13 -16.45 4.03
N LEU A 836 27.60 -16.11 5.21
CA LEU A 836 26.23 -16.41 5.62
C LEU A 836 25.31 -15.34 5.03
N ILE A 837 24.15 -15.72 4.49
CA ILE A 837 23.20 -14.81 3.82
C ILE A 837 21.82 -15.01 4.45
N SER A 838 21.23 -13.94 4.98
CA SER A 838 19.89 -13.97 5.57
C SER A 838 18.80 -14.16 4.50
N SER A 839 17.57 -14.52 4.93
CA SER A 839 16.39 -14.53 4.05
C SER A 839 15.94 -13.13 3.59
N SER A 840 16.49 -12.07 4.18
CA SER A 840 16.42 -10.68 3.71
C SER A 840 17.57 -10.27 2.79
N GLY A 841 18.53 -11.18 2.50
CA GLY A 841 19.63 -10.95 1.56
C GLY A 841 20.86 -10.22 2.13
N GLN A 842 20.98 -10.10 3.45
CA GLN A 842 22.15 -9.47 4.09
C GLN A 842 23.26 -10.50 4.33
N GLU A 843 24.53 -10.14 4.07
CA GLU A 843 25.67 -11.05 4.17
C GLU A 843 26.53 -10.83 5.43
N ARG A 844 26.99 -11.91 6.08
CA ARG A 844 28.06 -11.91 7.09
C ARG A 844 29.23 -12.76 6.61
N VAL A 845 30.42 -12.16 6.56
CA VAL A 845 31.64 -12.84 6.12
C VAL A 845 32.52 -13.21 7.33
N ARG A 846 32.74 -14.50 7.52
CA ARG A 846 33.61 -15.08 8.56
C ARG A 846 34.81 -15.77 7.92
N LYS A 847 36.02 -15.50 8.41
CA LYS A 847 37.22 -16.24 7.98
C LYS A 847 37.56 -17.34 8.98
N THR A 848 37.95 -18.51 8.51
CA THR A 848 38.36 -19.63 9.36
C THR A 848 39.69 -20.24 8.90
N PHE A 849 40.44 -20.75 9.87
CA PHE A 849 41.57 -21.65 9.68
C PHE A 849 41.10 -23.09 9.96
N GLY A 850 41.43 -24.01 9.06
CA GLY A 850 41.14 -25.43 9.18
C GLY A 850 42.41 -26.28 9.22
N ALA A 851 42.39 -27.32 10.05
CA ALA A 851 43.36 -28.41 10.02
C ALA A 851 42.60 -29.74 10.04
N THR A 852 42.92 -30.67 9.13
CA THR A 852 42.34 -32.03 9.09
C THR A 852 43.44 -33.07 9.03
N LYS A 853 43.24 -34.21 9.70
CA LYS A 853 44.13 -35.37 9.66
C LYS A 853 43.31 -36.66 9.70
N LEU A 854 43.45 -37.50 8.68
CA LEU A 854 42.88 -38.84 8.64
C LEU A 854 43.55 -39.70 9.73
N GLN A 855 42.79 -40.63 10.32
CA GLN A 855 43.28 -41.53 11.35
C GLN A 855 43.89 -42.80 10.77
N LEU A 856 44.59 -43.54 11.63
CA LEU A 856 45.27 -44.79 11.27
C LEU A 856 44.31 -45.93 10.88
N ASP A 857 43.00 -45.74 11.08
CA ASP A 857 41.94 -46.62 10.58
C ASP A 857 41.67 -46.44 9.07
N GLY A 858 42.19 -45.38 8.44
CA GLY A 858 41.95 -45.02 7.05
C GLY A 858 40.52 -44.49 6.77
N VAL A 859 39.70 -44.27 7.80
CA VAL A 859 38.26 -43.97 7.67
C VAL A 859 37.87 -42.67 8.38
N GLY A 860 38.28 -42.44 9.63
CA GLY A 860 37.83 -41.30 10.43
C GLY A 860 38.80 -40.09 10.38
N ASN A 861 38.29 -38.86 10.23
CA ASN A 861 39.11 -37.66 10.42
C ASN A 861 39.12 -37.17 11.87
N ARG A 862 40.23 -36.50 12.24
CA ARG A 862 40.24 -35.44 13.24
C ARG A 862 40.28 -34.10 12.50
N ARG A 863 39.46 -33.12 12.90
CA ARG A 863 39.42 -31.78 12.29
C ARG A 863 39.31 -30.68 13.36
N VAL A 864 40.05 -29.59 13.15
CA VAL A 864 39.85 -28.34 13.89
C VAL A 864 39.45 -27.23 12.93
N ILE A 865 38.51 -26.38 13.37
CA ILE A 865 38.11 -25.15 12.70
C ILE A 865 38.21 -24.01 13.72
N ARG A 866 39.05 -23.00 13.47
CA ARG A 866 39.18 -21.77 14.28
C ARG A 866 38.68 -20.57 13.49
N PHE A 867 37.77 -19.79 14.06
CA PHE A 867 37.31 -18.53 13.47
C PHE A 867 38.36 -17.43 13.70
N LEU A 868 38.74 -16.74 12.64
CA LEU A 868 39.76 -15.69 12.62
C LEU A 868 39.13 -14.28 12.67
N SER A 869 37.94 -14.12 12.07
CA SER A 869 37.17 -12.88 12.00
C SER A 869 35.68 -13.17 11.68
N PRO A 870 34.72 -12.25 11.96
CA PRO A 870 34.85 -10.98 12.68
C PRO A 870 35.10 -11.16 14.18
N SER A 871 35.16 -10.07 14.94
CA SER A 871 35.37 -10.09 16.40
C SER A 871 34.28 -10.82 17.18
N ASP A 872 33.06 -10.90 16.65
CA ASP A 872 31.92 -11.61 17.26
C ASP A 872 32.15 -13.12 17.43
N VAL A 873 32.95 -13.73 16.55
CA VAL A 873 33.33 -15.16 16.61
C VAL A 873 34.85 -15.39 16.69
N ARG A 874 35.70 -14.37 16.59
CA ARG A 874 37.17 -14.51 16.58
C ARG A 874 37.68 -15.38 17.74
N ASN A 875 38.63 -16.26 17.43
CA ASN A 875 39.21 -17.29 18.29
C ASN A 875 38.24 -18.37 18.82
N THR A 876 36.95 -18.32 18.48
CA THR A 876 36.04 -19.49 18.63
C THR A 876 36.64 -20.68 17.89
N THR A 877 36.80 -21.80 18.58
CA THR A 877 37.48 -22.98 18.01
C THR A 877 36.67 -24.24 18.26
N THR A 878 36.41 -25.00 17.20
CA THR A 878 35.74 -26.31 17.25
C THR A 878 36.73 -27.42 16.90
N LEU A 879 36.74 -28.50 17.70
CA LEU A 879 37.42 -29.76 17.42
C LEU A 879 36.37 -30.86 17.18
N LEU A 880 36.56 -31.62 16.11
CA LEU A 880 35.76 -32.75 15.68
C LEU A 880 36.65 -34.00 15.61
N VAL A 881 36.17 -35.13 16.13
CA VAL A 881 36.84 -36.44 16.06
C VAL A 881 35.83 -37.48 15.59
N GLU A 882 35.92 -37.90 14.33
CA GLU A 882 35.17 -39.03 13.79
C GLU A 882 35.72 -40.34 14.39
N ASN A 883 34.85 -41.26 14.82
CA ASN A 883 35.28 -42.54 15.37
C ASN A 883 34.77 -43.72 14.52
N ALA A 884 35.55 -44.80 14.38
CA ALA A 884 35.12 -45.98 13.61
C ALA A 884 33.97 -46.74 14.29
N ALA A 885 34.09 -46.99 15.60
CA ALA A 885 33.16 -47.82 16.38
C ALA A 885 32.55 -47.13 17.62
N ASN A 886 33.02 -45.93 17.99
CA ASN A 886 32.50 -45.13 19.12
C ASN A 886 31.71 -43.91 18.59
N GLU A 887 31.04 -43.17 19.48
CA GLU A 887 30.44 -41.87 19.13
C GLU A 887 31.51 -40.86 18.66
N ASP A 888 31.15 -40.01 17.68
CA ASP A 888 32.01 -38.91 17.21
C ASP A 888 32.07 -37.79 18.27
N GLU A 889 33.26 -37.25 18.58
CA GLU A 889 33.39 -36.19 19.58
C GLU A 889 33.34 -34.79 18.98
N ILE A 890 32.66 -33.86 19.68
CA ILE A 890 32.54 -32.45 19.32
C ILE A 890 32.88 -31.58 20.53
N TRP A 891 33.89 -30.73 20.40
CA TRP A 891 34.34 -29.80 21.43
C TRP A 891 34.34 -28.37 20.88
N VAL A 892 33.86 -27.40 21.65
CA VAL A 892 33.78 -25.97 21.27
C VAL A 892 34.37 -25.10 22.38
N TYR A 893 35.22 -24.13 22.00
CA TYR A 893 35.81 -23.13 22.89
C TYR A 893 35.33 -21.73 22.53
N LEU A 894 34.86 -20.99 23.54
CA LEU A 894 34.39 -19.60 23.45
C LEU A 894 35.35 -18.70 24.25
N PRO A 895 36.16 -17.85 23.58
CA PRO A 895 37.29 -17.15 24.23
C PRO A 895 36.94 -16.33 25.46
N ALA A 896 35.83 -15.59 25.44
CA ALA A 896 35.42 -14.77 26.58
C ALA A 896 34.99 -15.57 27.81
N LEU A 897 34.57 -16.84 27.64
CA LEU A 897 34.27 -17.77 28.74
C LEU A 897 35.51 -18.57 29.19
N LYS A 898 36.63 -18.45 28.47
CA LYS A 898 37.95 -19.04 28.77
C LYS A 898 37.96 -20.54 29.09
N LYS A 899 36.99 -21.31 28.59
CA LYS A 899 36.85 -22.76 28.83
C LYS A 899 36.30 -23.50 27.60
N PRO A 900 36.84 -24.67 27.26
CA PRO A 900 36.23 -25.56 26.27
C PRO A 900 35.03 -26.30 26.87
N ARG A 901 34.01 -26.57 26.06
CA ARG A 901 32.85 -27.41 26.41
C ARG A 901 32.67 -28.53 25.37
N ARG A 902 32.35 -29.74 25.81
CA ARG A 902 31.94 -30.85 24.94
C ARG A 902 30.46 -30.70 24.60
N LEU A 903 30.09 -30.92 23.35
CA LEU A 903 28.69 -31.06 22.91
C LEU A 903 28.27 -32.53 23.04
N ALA A 904 27.05 -32.77 23.51
CA ALA A 904 26.46 -34.12 23.55
C ALA A 904 26.19 -34.62 22.12
N GLY A 905 26.33 -35.93 21.88
CA GLY A 905 26.29 -36.53 20.52
C GLY A 905 25.06 -36.14 19.69
N ASN A 906 23.90 -36.01 20.33
CA ASN A 906 22.64 -35.58 19.73
C ASN A 906 22.62 -34.15 19.14
N ASN A 907 23.72 -33.38 19.25
CA ASN A 907 23.89 -32.06 18.65
C ASN A 907 24.40 -32.08 17.20
N LYS A 908 24.60 -33.24 16.56
CA LYS A 908 25.00 -33.28 15.14
C LYS A 908 24.00 -32.53 14.24
N LYS A 909 22.71 -32.57 14.54
CA LYS A 909 21.66 -31.79 13.84
C LYS A 909 21.65 -30.28 14.14
N SER A 910 22.34 -29.81 15.18
CA SER A 910 22.37 -28.40 15.59
C SER A 910 23.19 -27.55 14.61
N SER A 911 22.89 -26.26 14.50
CA SER A 911 23.60 -25.33 13.60
C SER A 911 25.07 -25.16 13.99
N PHE A 912 25.97 -25.25 13.02
CA PHE A 912 27.38 -24.96 13.21
C PHE A 912 27.59 -23.44 13.35
N VAL A 913 27.64 -22.96 14.59
CA VAL A 913 27.94 -21.57 14.98
C VAL A 913 27.01 -20.54 14.28
N GLY A 914 25.75 -20.91 14.04
CA GLY A 914 24.76 -20.05 13.37
C GLY A 914 24.85 -20.01 11.84
N THR A 915 25.47 -21.03 11.20
CA THR A 915 25.40 -21.26 9.75
C THR A 915 24.25 -22.21 9.37
N ASP A 916 23.90 -22.28 8.08
CA ASP A 916 22.94 -23.27 7.56
C ASP A 916 23.49 -24.72 7.53
N LEU A 917 24.79 -24.88 7.78
CA LEU A 917 25.43 -26.17 8.00
C LEU A 917 25.10 -26.70 9.40
N SER A 918 24.87 -28.01 9.50
CA SER A 918 24.83 -28.72 10.78
C SER A 918 26.24 -29.14 11.22
N TYR A 919 26.44 -29.47 12.50
CA TYR A 919 27.68 -30.13 12.93
C TYR A 919 27.89 -31.48 12.21
N GLY A 920 26.81 -32.22 11.93
CA GLY A 920 26.83 -33.49 11.21
C GLY A 920 27.24 -33.36 9.74
N ASP A 921 26.94 -32.22 9.08
CA ASP A 921 27.37 -31.97 7.70
C ASP A 921 28.90 -31.93 7.58
N LEU A 922 29.59 -31.42 8.62
CA LEU A 922 31.04 -31.30 8.66
C LEU A 922 31.73 -32.64 8.93
N VAL A 923 31.12 -33.47 9.78
CA VAL A 923 31.55 -34.85 10.09
C VAL A 923 31.30 -35.77 8.88
N GLY A 924 30.25 -35.49 8.11
CA GLY A 924 29.84 -36.26 6.94
C GLY A 924 29.04 -37.51 7.29
N HIS A 925 28.57 -38.21 6.25
CA HIS A 925 27.66 -39.35 6.41
C HIS A 925 28.28 -40.62 5.81
N LYS A 926 28.69 -41.56 6.67
CA LYS A 926 29.21 -42.89 6.32
C LYS A 926 28.19 -43.67 5.47
N PRO A 927 28.48 -44.08 4.21
CA PRO A 927 27.52 -44.79 3.34
C PRO A 927 26.89 -46.03 3.98
N GLN A 928 27.66 -46.75 4.79
CA GLN A 928 27.26 -47.99 5.46
C GLN A 928 26.02 -47.79 6.36
N ASN A 929 25.80 -46.59 6.88
CA ASN A 929 24.67 -46.22 7.77
C ASN A 929 23.35 -45.94 7.00
N TRP A 930 23.38 -45.90 5.67
CA TRP A 930 22.26 -45.51 4.82
C TRP A 930 21.93 -46.61 3.81
N THR A 931 20.68 -46.69 3.38
CA THR A 931 20.24 -47.49 2.24
C THR A 931 20.15 -46.57 1.04
N HIS A 932 20.91 -46.87 -0.02
CA HIS A 932 20.98 -46.05 -1.21
C HIS A 932 20.09 -46.59 -2.33
N LYS A 933 19.49 -45.69 -3.10
CA LYS A 933 18.61 -46.02 -4.22
C LYS A 933 18.94 -45.14 -5.40
N PHE A 934 19.22 -45.79 -6.54
CA PHE A 934 19.42 -45.08 -7.80
C PHE A 934 18.10 -44.47 -8.26
N VAL A 935 18.10 -43.17 -8.59
CA VAL A 935 16.89 -42.45 -8.99
C VAL A 935 16.88 -42.18 -10.49
N ARG A 936 17.88 -41.45 -11.00
CA ARG A 936 17.96 -40.99 -12.40
C ARG A 936 19.30 -40.32 -12.72
N GLN A 937 19.52 -40.08 -14.01
CA GLN A 937 20.43 -39.04 -14.49
C GLN A 937 19.86 -37.65 -14.28
N GLU A 938 20.73 -36.70 -14.00
CA GLU A 938 20.47 -35.30 -14.29
C GLU A 938 21.74 -34.61 -14.79
N LYS A 939 21.61 -33.74 -15.81
CA LYS A 939 22.68 -32.82 -16.18
C LYS A 939 22.49 -31.52 -15.43
N LEU A 940 23.34 -31.27 -14.44
CA LEU A 940 23.25 -30.11 -13.56
C LEU A 940 24.27 -29.06 -14.01
N ALA A 941 23.79 -28.03 -14.71
CA ALA A 941 24.60 -27.05 -15.44
C ALA A 941 25.60 -27.73 -16.40
N THR A 942 26.90 -27.63 -16.14
CA THR A 942 27.97 -28.27 -16.94
C THR A 942 28.20 -29.72 -16.57
N PHE A 943 27.93 -30.12 -15.33
CA PHE A 943 28.21 -31.45 -14.80
C PHE A 943 27.14 -32.47 -15.26
N THR A 944 27.57 -33.69 -15.49
CA THR A 944 26.64 -34.81 -15.69
C THR A 944 26.63 -35.60 -14.39
N THR A 945 25.46 -35.82 -13.79
CA THR A 945 25.36 -36.25 -12.40
C THR A 945 24.42 -37.44 -12.18
N TYR A 946 24.89 -38.36 -11.34
CA TYR A 946 24.14 -39.45 -10.72
C TYR A 946 23.18 -38.91 -9.66
N VAL A 947 21.87 -39.16 -9.76
CA VAL A 947 20.93 -38.84 -8.68
C VAL A 947 20.67 -40.07 -7.82
N VAL A 948 21.13 -40.03 -6.56
CA VAL A 948 21.00 -41.10 -5.57
C VAL A 948 20.21 -40.64 -4.35
N GLU A 949 19.11 -41.32 -4.06
CA GLU A 949 18.32 -41.18 -2.84
C GLU A 949 18.94 -42.03 -1.72
N SER A 950 18.96 -41.53 -0.49
CA SER A 950 19.57 -42.17 0.68
C SER A 950 18.65 -42.03 1.89
N VAL A 951 18.34 -43.14 2.54
CA VAL A 951 17.47 -43.23 3.73
C VAL A 951 18.26 -43.87 4.90
N PRO A 952 18.12 -43.40 6.15
CA PRO A 952 18.78 -44.03 7.31
C PRO A 952 18.40 -45.51 7.49
N LYS A 953 19.34 -46.34 7.92
CA LYS A 953 19.08 -47.77 8.21
C LYS A 953 18.42 -48.06 9.56
N SER A 954 18.44 -47.13 10.51
CA SER A 954 17.74 -47.24 11.80
C SER A 954 17.14 -45.90 12.24
N PRO A 955 16.16 -45.90 13.16
CA PRO A 955 15.61 -44.67 13.74
C PRO A 955 16.68 -43.80 14.42
N ASP A 956 17.65 -44.41 15.09
CA ASP A 956 18.71 -43.69 15.83
C ASP A 956 19.58 -42.85 14.89
N ILE A 957 19.90 -43.41 13.71
CA ILE A 957 20.65 -42.70 12.65
C ILE A 957 19.84 -41.52 12.10
N ALA A 958 18.50 -41.65 12.02
CA ALA A 958 17.61 -40.55 11.63
C ALA A 958 17.54 -39.44 12.71
N VAL A 959 17.57 -39.80 13.99
CA VAL A 959 17.55 -38.86 15.13
C VAL A 959 18.88 -38.13 15.33
N ASP A 960 20.02 -38.83 15.14
CA ASP A 960 21.38 -38.29 15.22
C ASP A 960 21.68 -37.34 14.05
N SER A 961 21.43 -37.78 12.81
CA SER A 961 21.63 -36.95 11.62
C SER A 961 20.59 -35.83 11.48
N GLY A 962 19.40 -35.99 12.05
CA GLY A 962 18.28 -35.06 11.92
C GLY A 962 17.56 -35.12 10.57
N TYR A 963 17.84 -36.11 9.71
CA TYR A 963 17.26 -36.21 8.36
C TYR A 963 16.49 -37.51 8.16
N SER A 964 15.26 -37.42 7.64
CA SER A 964 14.50 -38.59 7.18
C SER A 964 15.05 -39.16 5.87
N LYS A 965 15.58 -38.28 5.02
CA LYS A 965 16.02 -38.60 3.66
C LYS A 965 17.05 -37.59 3.15
N ARG A 966 17.93 -38.03 2.27
CA ARG A 966 18.82 -37.20 1.46
C ARG A 966 18.73 -37.60 -0.01
N VAL A 967 18.87 -36.66 -0.93
CA VAL A 967 18.97 -36.92 -2.38
C VAL A 967 20.21 -36.19 -2.90
N SER A 968 21.17 -36.93 -3.47
CA SER A 968 22.48 -36.40 -3.86
C SER A 968 22.67 -36.52 -5.37
N TRP A 969 23.08 -35.43 -6.01
CA TRP A 969 23.53 -35.33 -7.40
C TRP A 969 25.06 -35.38 -7.40
N ILE A 970 25.63 -36.48 -7.86
CA ILE A 970 27.07 -36.78 -7.77
C ILE A 970 27.68 -36.76 -9.16
N ASP A 971 28.71 -35.96 -9.38
CA ASP A 971 29.38 -35.83 -10.67
C ASP A 971 30.04 -37.15 -11.13
N LYS A 972 30.04 -37.40 -12.44
CA LYS A 972 30.52 -38.67 -13.02
C LYS A 972 32.03 -38.82 -13.02
N ASP A 973 32.77 -37.72 -13.17
CA ASP A 973 34.21 -37.75 -13.41
C ASP A 973 35.01 -37.61 -12.10
N SER A 974 34.52 -36.77 -11.19
CA SER A 974 35.13 -36.50 -9.88
C SER A 974 34.51 -37.29 -8.71
N PHE A 975 33.29 -37.82 -8.88
CA PHE A 975 32.45 -38.37 -7.80
C PHE A 975 32.15 -37.38 -6.65
N VAL A 976 32.35 -36.08 -6.82
CA VAL A 976 31.93 -35.07 -5.82
C VAL A 976 30.42 -34.80 -5.91
N ALA A 977 29.76 -34.58 -4.76
CA ALA A 977 28.34 -34.23 -4.71
C ALA A 977 28.13 -32.76 -5.10
N ILE A 978 27.66 -32.52 -6.33
CA ILE A 978 27.38 -31.20 -6.91
C ILE A 978 26.12 -30.58 -6.32
N LYS A 979 25.14 -31.40 -5.92
CA LYS A 979 23.96 -30.94 -5.18
C LYS A 979 23.50 -31.99 -4.18
N VAL A 980 23.02 -31.61 -3.00
CA VAL A 980 22.40 -32.51 -2.01
C VAL A 980 21.17 -31.84 -1.40
N ASP A 981 19.99 -32.44 -1.60
CA ASP A 981 18.76 -32.04 -0.90
C ASP A 981 18.58 -32.87 0.37
N PHE A 982 18.28 -32.22 1.49
CA PHE A 982 18.09 -32.80 2.81
C PHE A 982 16.65 -32.60 3.28
N TYR A 983 16.02 -33.65 3.80
CA TYR A 983 14.64 -33.64 4.27
C TYR A 983 14.58 -33.83 5.79
N ASP A 984 13.75 -33.03 6.47
CA ASP A 984 13.54 -33.09 7.92
C ASP A 984 12.81 -34.39 8.37
N PRO A 985 12.67 -34.67 9.68
CA PRO A 985 11.97 -35.86 10.16
C PRO A 985 10.49 -35.96 9.78
N ALA A 986 9.85 -34.86 9.34
CA ALA A 986 8.48 -34.85 8.82
C ALA A 986 8.39 -35.10 7.30
N GLY A 987 9.54 -35.25 6.62
CA GLY A 987 9.64 -35.48 5.18
C GLY A 987 9.58 -34.20 4.33
N THR A 988 9.65 -33.02 4.95
CA THR A 988 9.67 -31.73 4.23
C THR A 988 11.10 -31.37 3.82
N LEU A 989 11.28 -30.73 2.66
CA LEU A 989 12.59 -30.24 2.23
C LEU A 989 13.09 -29.17 3.21
N LEU A 990 14.25 -29.43 3.83
CA LEU A 990 14.86 -28.56 4.83
C LEU A 990 15.90 -27.64 4.22
N LYS A 991 16.86 -28.21 3.48
CA LYS A 991 17.96 -27.47 2.85
C LYS A 991 18.52 -28.18 1.62
N THR A 992 19.18 -27.42 0.75
CA THR A 992 19.99 -27.87 -0.37
C THR A 992 21.44 -27.45 -0.14
N ALA A 993 22.42 -28.27 -0.51
CA ALA A 993 23.83 -27.90 -0.57
C ALA A 993 24.37 -28.11 -2.00
N ASP A 994 24.75 -27.03 -2.68
CA ASP A 994 25.31 -27.03 -4.03
C ASP A 994 26.84 -26.83 -3.99
N SER A 995 27.62 -27.72 -4.62
CA SER A 995 29.09 -27.68 -4.66
C SER A 995 29.62 -27.32 -6.05
N SER A 996 30.63 -26.46 -6.11
CA SER A 996 31.26 -26.00 -7.35
C SER A 996 32.73 -25.61 -7.14
N GLU A 997 33.37 -25.01 -8.15
CA GLU A 997 34.82 -24.76 -8.19
C GLU A 997 35.64 -26.02 -7.82
N LEU A 998 35.34 -27.18 -8.44
CA LEU A 998 36.03 -28.44 -8.11
C LEU A 998 37.51 -28.37 -8.50
N LYS A 999 38.40 -28.56 -7.52
CA LYS A 999 39.85 -28.63 -7.71
C LYS A 999 40.33 -30.04 -7.40
N GLN A 1000 41.10 -30.64 -8.30
CA GLN A 1000 41.84 -31.87 -7.98
C GLN A 1000 42.99 -31.50 -7.03
N VAL A 1001 42.96 -32.02 -5.81
CA VAL A 1001 43.92 -31.70 -4.74
C VAL A 1001 44.93 -32.82 -4.50
N ASP A 1002 44.62 -34.04 -4.93
CA ASP A 1002 45.58 -35.13 -5.05
C ASP A 1002 45.48 -35.74 -6.46
N ILE A 1003 46.53 -35.53 -7.26
CA ILE A 1003 46.61 -36.07 -8.63
C ILE A 1003 46.84 -37.58 -8.61
N LYS A 1004 47.65 -38.08 -7.67
CA LYS A 1004 48.04 -39.48 -7.55
C LYS A 1004 46.87 -40.36 -7.09
N ASN A 1005 46.16 -39.91 -6.07
CA ASN A 1005 45.04 -40.63 -5.46
C ASN A 1005 43.66 -40.17 -5.97
N ARG A 1006 43.63 -39.33 -7.02
CA ARG A 1006 42.42 -38.76 -7.65
C ARG A 1006 41.42 -38.12 -6.67
N LYS A 1007 41.92 -37.39 -5.66
CA LYS A 1007 41.08 -36.70 -4.67
C LYS A 1007 40.73 -35.29 -5.13
N TRP A 1008 39.48 -34.90 -4.89
CA TRP A 1008 38.89 -33.63 -5.31
C TRP A 1008 38.35 -32.84 -4.11
N GLN A 1009 38.53 -31.53 -4.12
CA GLN A 1009 37.96 -30.62 -3.14
C GLN A 1009 37.04 -29.63 -3.88
N PRO A 1010 35.75 -29.51 -3.50
CA PRO A 1010 34.96 -28.35 -3.90
C PRO A 1010 35.54 -27.10 -3.23
N MET A 1011 35.98 -26.13 -4.03
CA MET A 1011 36.49 -24.85 -3.49
C MET A 1011 35.35 -23.88 -3.18
N LEU A 1012 34.11 -24.17 -3.61
CA LEU A 1012 32.92 -23.38 -3.28
C LEU A 1012 31.73 -24.32 -2.95
N VAL A 1013 31.07 -24.11 -1.81
CA VAL A 1013 29.87 -24.87 -1.39
C VAL A 1013 28.81 -23.91 -0.87
N GLN A 1014 27.62 -23.89 -1.48
CA GLN A 1014 26.48 -23.04 -1.10
C GLN A 1014 25.36 -23.89 -0.49
N VAL A 1015 25.07 -23.69 0.80
CA VAL A 1015 23.97 -24.37 1.51
C VAL A 1015 22.79 -23.41 1.65
N LYS A 1016 21.68 -23.65 0.96
CA LYS A 1016 20.42 -22.91 1.13
C LYS A 1016 19.43 -23.67 2.00
N ASN A 1017 18.97 -23.06 3.09
CA ASN A 1017 17.83 -23.54 3.88
C ASN A 1017 16.52 -23.05 3.26
N HIS A 1018 15.57 -23.95 3.02
CA HIS A 1018 14.28 -23.62 2.37
C HIS A 1018 13.17 -23.26 3.36
N GLN A 1019 13.33 -23.63 4.63
CA GLN A 1019 12.36 -23.35 5.70
C GLN A 1019 12.59 -21.95 6.31
N THR A 1020 13.86 -21.57 6.51
CA THR A 1020 14.24 -20.21 6.93
C THR A 1020 14.43 -19.26 5.73
N ASN A 1021 14.65 -19.82 4.53
CA ASN A 1021 15.04 -19.12 3.29
C ASN A 1021 16.40 -18.39 3.35
N GLY A 1022 17.28 -18.73 4.31
CA GLY A 1022 18.68 -18.28 4.36
C GLY A 1022 19.63 -19.16 3.53
N SER A 1023 20.89 -18.74 3.36
CA SER A 1023 21.92 -19.60 2.77
C SER A 1023 23.35 -19.25 3.18
N THR A 1024 24.22 -20.25 3.38
CA THR A 1024 25.63 -20.10 3.71
C THR A 1024 26.51 -20.55 2.55
N ILE A 1025 27.29 -19.63 1.97
CA ILE A 1025 28.33 -19.91 0.97
C ILE A 1025 29.68 -20.07 1.67
N VAL A 1026 30.34 -21.21 1.50
CA VAL A 1026 31.67 -21.51 2.02
C VAL A 1026 32.64 -21.58 0.84
N LYS A 1027 33.56 -20.61 0.74
CA LYS A 1027 34.68 -20.65 -0.21
C LYS A 1027 35.96 -21.10 0.49
N MET A 1028 36.69 -22.05 -0.08
CA MET A 1028 38.07 -22.31 0.29
C MET A 1028 38.96 -21.28 -0.42
N GLU A 1029 39.62 -20.40 0.34
CA GLU A 1029 40.63 -19.49 -0.21
C GLU A 1029 41.97 -20.22 -0.38
N LYS A 1030 42.27 -21.15 0.53
CA LYS A 1030 43.45 -22.02 0.48
C LYS A 1030 43.10 -23.44 0.92
N PHE A 1031 43.69 -24.43 0.26
CA PHE A 1031 43.60 -25.84 0.66
C PHE A 1031 44.91 -26.55 0.25
N ASP A 1032 45.74 -26.85 1.24
CA ASP A 1032 47.01 -27.55 1.09
C ASP A 1032 46.82 -29.02 1.48
N ALA A 1033 46.64 -29.90 0.50
CA ALA A 1033 46.50 -31.34 0.73
C ALA A 1033 47.85 -32.03 0.96
N ASN A 1034 47.83 -33.13 1.71
CA ASN A 1034 48.96 -34.01 2.03
C ASN A 1034 50.16 -33.28 2.69
N THR A 1035 49.91 -32.14 3.33
CA THR A 1035 50.90 -31.34 4.06
C THR A 1035 51.10 -31.84 5.50
N LYS A 1036 52.24 -31.49 6.12
CA LYS A 1036 52.61 -31.97 7.47
C LYS A 1036 51.86 -31.22 8.58
N VAL A 1037 50.76 -31.81 9.06
CA VAL A 1037 49.95 -31.26 10.16
C VAL A 1037 50.42 -31.81 11.53
N SER A 1038 50.57 -30.92 12.52
CA SER A 1038 50.92 -31.29 13.91
C SER A 1038 49.75 -31.97 14.62
N ASP A 1039 50.01 -33.02 15.40
CA ASP A 1039 48.97 -33.64 16.25
C ASP A 1039 48.51 -32.72 17.40
N GLU A 1040 49.29 -31.69 17.75
CA GLU A 1040 48.92 -30.71 18.79
C GLU A 1040 47.57 -30.03 18.49
N TYR A 1041 47.28 -29.74 17.21
CA TYR A 1041 46.02 -29.11 16.80
C TYR A 1041 44.81 -29.88 17.33
N PHE A 1042 44.86 -31.22 17.34
CA PHE A 1042 43.73 -32.09 17.66
C PHE A 1042 43.61 -32.40 19.16
N SER A 1043 43.98 -31.45 20.03
CA SER A 1043 43.93 -31.59 21.48
C SER A 1043 43.03 -30.53 22.12
N VAL A 1044 42.32 -30.88 23.21
CA VAL A 1044 41.48 -29.92 23.96
C VAL A 1044 42.32 -28.73 24.46
N ARG A 1045 43.57 -28.98 24.88
CA ARG A 1045 44.54 -27.94 25.29
C ARG A 1045 44.91 -26.95 24.18
N TYR A 1046 44.80 -27.33 22.90
CA TYR A 1046 45.02 -26.39 21.79
C TYR A 1046 43.84 -25.42 21.62
N LEU A 1047 42.62 -25.81 22.00
CA LEU A 1047 41.46 -24.92 21.98
C LEU A 1047 41.67 -23.70 22.89
N GLU A 1048 42.28 -23.93 24.05
CA GLU A 1048 42.61 -22.93 25.08
C GLU A 1048 43.79 -22.01 24.70
N LYS A 1049 44.56 -22.34 23.65
CA LYS A 1049 45.68 -21.51 23.20
C LYS A 1049 45.20 -20.29 22.41
N GLU A 1050 45.06 -19.17 23.11
CA GLU A 1050 45.12 -17.83 22.53
C GLU A 1050 46.43 -17.66 21.72
N LYS A 1051 46.32 -17.01 20.56
CA LYS A 1051 47.37 -16.58 19.64
C LYS A 1051 46.91 -15.28 18.97
#